data_AF-A0A271IV91-F1
#
_entry.id   AF-A0A271IV91-F1
#
_cell.length_a   1.000
_cell.length_b   1.000
_cell.length_c   1.000
_cell.angle_alpha   90.00
_cell.angle_beta   90.00
_cell.angle_gamma   90.00
#
_symmetry.space_group_name_H-M   'P 1'
#
loop_
_entity.id
_entity.type
_entity.pdbx_description
1 polymer ?
#
loop_
_entity_poly.entity_id
_entity_poly.type
_entity_poly.pdbx_seq_one_letter_code
_entity_poly.pdbx_strand_id
1 'polypeptide(L)'
;MSARTAPAPPPAPVLSRRRRIVFTGVMLLIPVLFFAVLEGGLRLADYGDDYPLFEPLDENPQYLVRNADIARRYFAQQASVPAPLHDVFAAQKGDDEYRVFVQGGSTAAGFPFYGGGAFSRMLERRLQDTFPDRTIEVINTAMDAVSSYTLLDLADEIVAQEPDAVLIYAGHNEYYGALGVGSAESLGRFRGLVNVYLRLRHVRTVQLLRNVLAGLGGGAEAPTPDGGGEADGGTMMAQMAGEQTVPYGSPEYELGLRQFRSNLSDLLATYERAGVPVFIATVASNERDQRPFVSAFAAGTDEAAWREAYDRGVGAGRRGDLAEARAAFAEAVRLDSLAADGFYALARVEEALGDTAAAREAFVAARDRDALRFRAPRAINAVIRDVAAAHGATVVAAEARLRQEAPGGTIGKEHMLEHLHPTLDGYFLIADAFYDALREAGAIGDWSRAVPDDLARRDLPLTPADSLVGLLRVRRMTSYWPFVPEGQPVRRGDTLTVRTPFDRIVQALYTNEAPWLDATGELATVYEQQGDLEAALQARQAVVSAYPMFGQPYLGLGGVYFRAGRLDEAADAFRKAAEREPRSPDPLSMLGAVEVRRGDVPEAIGYYEEARALAPGNPQVLYNLGVAYAFAQRYAEARGAVEALLHVQPDHAQARALLASLPPIGATGPARR
;
A
#
# COMPACT_ATOMS: atom_id res chain seq x y z
N MET A 1 72.20 69.01 18.45
CA MET A 1 72.10 67.73 17.71
C MET A 1 70.69 67.63 17.15
N SER A 2 70.54 67.63 15.83
CA SER A 2 69.24 67.55 15.15
C SER A 2 68.81 66.08 15.09
N ALA A 3 67.77 65.71 15.84
CA ALA A 3 67.13 64.40 15.74
C ALA A 3 66.06 64.46 14.64
N ARG A 4 66.33 63.76 13.52
CA ARG A 4 65.32 63.53 12.48
C ARG A 4 64.21 62.63 13.05
N THR A 5 63.03 63.19 13.25
CA THR A 5 61.80 62.44 13.50
C THR A 5 61.39 61.70 12.23
N ALA A 6 61.13 60.40 12.36
CA ALA A 6 60.59 59.58 11.28
C ALA A 6 59.17 60.07 10.92
N PRO A 7 58.78 60.10 9.63
CA PRO A 7 57.44 60.53 9.22
C PRO A 7 56.37 59.55 9.75
N ALA A 8 55.24 60.11 10.19
CA ALA A 8 54.10 59.37 10.69
C ALA A 8 53.56 58.37 9.64
N PRO A 9 53.07 57.19 10.05
CA PRO A 9 52.49 56.22 9.14
C PRO A 9 51.27 56.82 8.43
N PRO A 10 51.08 56.55 7.13
CA PRO A 10 49.95 57.10 6.38
C PRO A 10 48.61 56.65 6.99
N PRO A 11 47.57 57.50 6.95
CA PRO A 11 46.26 57.16 7.48
C PRO A 11 45.71 55.89 6.80
N ALA A 12 45.11 55.00 7.60
CA ALA A 12 44.54 53.77 7.09
C ALA A 12 43.54 54.09 5.94
N PRO A 13 43.64 53.39 4.80
CA PRO A 13 42.83 53.71 3.63
C PRO A 13 41.34 53.54 3.96
N VAL A 14 40.59 54.65 3.96
CA VAL A 14 39.15 54.63 4.16
C VAL A 14 38.50 54.16 2.86
N LEU A 15 37.94 52.94 2.87
CA LEU A 15 37.20 52.40 1.73
C LEU A 15 36.04 53.34 1.35
N SER A 16 35.97 53.72 0.08
CA SER A 16 34.85 54.49 -0.46
C SER A 16 33.53 53.71 -0.28
N ARG A 17 32.39 54.42 -0.19
CA ARG A 17 31.07 53.79 0.00
C ARG A 17 30.79 52.67 -1.01
N ARG A 18 31.18 52.87 -2.28
CA ARG A 18 31.09 51.83 -3.33
C ARG A 18 31.95 50.61 -3.03
N ARG A 19 33.23 50.82 -2.65
CA ARG A 19 34.14 49.70 -2.32
C ARG A 19 33.67 48.95 -1.08
N ARG A 20 33.08 49.63 -0.10
CA ARG A 20 32.49 48.99 1.08
C ARG A 20 31.29 48.12 0.70
N ILE A 21 30.38 48.62 -0.14
CA ILE A 21 29.23 47.83 -0.64
C ILE A 21 29.73 46.60 -1.42
N VAL A 22 30.69 46.77 -2.32
CA VAL A 22 31.27 45.65 -3.08
C VAL A 22 31.95 44.65 -2.15
N PHE A 23 32.78 45.12 -1.20
CA PHE A 23 33.45 44.26 -0.23
C PHE A 23 32.45 43.48 0.63
N THR A 24 31.40 44.14 1.14
CA THR A 24 30.33 43.47 1.89
C THR A 24 29.59 42.46 1.01
N GLY A 25 29.28 42.79 -0.24
CA GLY A 25 28.68 41.85 -1.18
C GLY A 25 29.55 40.62 -1.44
N VAL A 26 30.86 40.82 -1.64
CA VAL A 26 31.82 39.72 -1.81
C VAL A 26 31.92 38.87 -0.53
N MET A 27 32.00 39.50 0.65
CA MET A 27 32.03 38.78 1.93
C MET A 27 30.77 37.94 2.18
N LEU A 28 29.59 38.43 1.78
CA LEU A 28 28.34 37.68 1.86
C LEU A 28 28.26 36.56 0.81
N LEU A 29 28.87 36.74 -0.35
CA LEU A 29 28.86 35.76 -1.43
C LEU A 29 29.82 34.59 -1.19
N ILE A 30 30.95 34.79 -0.50
CA ILE A 30 31.97 33.75 -0.29
C ILE A 30 31.38 32.48 0.38
N PRO A 31 30.62 32.55 1.49
CA PRO A 31 30.02 31.36 2.08
C PRO A 31 29.03 30.65 1.15
N VAL A 32 28.22 31.43 0.41
CA VAL A 32 27.26 30.88 -0.57
C VAL A 32 27.99 30.15 -1.69
N LEU A 33 29.05 30.76 -2.22
CA LEU A 33 29.88 30.16 -3.26
C LEU A 33 30.59 28.90 -2.76
N PHE A 34 31.09 28.91 -1.53
CA PHE A 34 31.70 27.72 -0.91
C PHE A 34 30.72 26.55 -0.88
N PHE A 35 29.50 26.75 -0.36
CA PHE A 35 28.49 25.68 -0.32
C PHE A 35 28.00 25.28 -1.71
N ALA A 36 27.91 26.21 -2.67
CA ALA A 36 27.57 25.89 -4.04
C ALA A 36 28.65 25.02 -4.73
N VAL A 37 29.93 25.34 -4.51
CA VAL A 37 31.06 24.54 -5.02
C VAL A 37 31.12 23.18 -4.34
N LEU A 38 30.90 23.11 -3.02
CA LEU A 38 30.85 21.85 -2.27
C LEU A 38 29.70 20.97 -2.78
N GLU A 39 28.49 21.51 -2.91
CA GLU A 39 27.34 20.81 -3.46
C GLU A 39 27.61 20.29 -4.88
N GLY A 40 28.19 21.13 -5.75
CA GLY A 40 28.58 20.74 -7.10
C GLY A 40 29.62 19.62 -7.11
N GLY A 41 30.63 19.70 -6.23
CA GLY A 41 31.64 18.66 -6.07
C GLY A 41 31.07 17.32 -5.58
N LEU A 42 30.16 17.36 -4.60
CA LEU A 42 29.48 16.17 -4.09
C LEU A 42 28.59 15.51 -5.15
N ARG A 43 27.83 16.30 -5.92
CA ARG A 43 27.01 15.78 -7.03
C ARG A 43 27.86 15.16 -8.14
N LEU A 44 28.99 15.78 -8.50
CA LEU A 44 29.92 15.22 -9.49
C LEU A 44 30.58 13.92 -9.03
N ALA A 45 30.71 13.73 -7.71
CA ALA A 45 31.22 12.50 -7.10
C ALA A 45 30.13 11.45 -6.83
N ASP A 46 28.88 11.69 -7.28
CA ASP A 46 27.71 10.85 -7.01
C ASP A 46 27.51 10.57 -5.52
N TYR A 47 27.77 11.58 -4.68
CA TYR A 47 27.69 11.45 -3.24
C TYR A 47 26.25 11.60 -2.73
N GLY A 48 25.82 10.60 -1.95
CA GLY A 48 24.59 10.61 -1.18
C GLY A 48 23.43 9.91 -1.90
N ASP A 49 22.34 9.70 -1.16
CA ASP A 49 21.18 8.95 -1.67
C ASP A 49 20.04 9.91 -2.00
N ASP A 50 19.41 9.70 -3.15
CA ASP A 50 18.11 10.28 -3.47
C ASP A 50 17.09 9.13 -3.47
N TYR A 51 15.99 9.32 -2.75
CA TYR A 51 14.91 8.34 -2.66
C TYR A 51 13.68 8.91 -3.38
N PRO A 52 13.67 9.14 -4.71
CA PRO A 52 12.49 9.68 -5.40
C PRO A 52 11.26 8.82 -5.11
N LEU A 53 10.05 9.38 -5.14
CA LEU A 53 8.84 8.60 -4.88
C LEU A 53 8.65 7.51 -5.94
N PHE A 54 8.97 7.81 -7.20
CA PHE A 54 8.86 6.88 -8.32
C PHE A 54 10.19 6.72 -9.04
N GLU A 55 10.43 5.52 -9.55
CA GLU A 55 11.58 5.19 -10.38
C GLU A 55 11.15 4.38 -11.62
N PRO A 56 11.91 4.47 -12.73
CA PRO A 56 11.65 3.64 -13.90
C PRO A 56 11.72 2.16 -13.53
N LEU A 57 10.78 1.38 -14.05
CA LEU A 57 10.81 -0.08 -13.91
C LEU A 57 11.97 -0.65 -14.74
N ASP A 58 12.85 -1.44 -14.10
CA ASP A 58 14.09 -1.96 -14.72
C ASP A 58 13.81 -2.77 -15.99
N GLU A 59 12.78 -3.60 -16.00
CA GLU A 59 12.42 -4.43 -17.15
C GLU A 59 11.80 -3.63 -18.30
N ASN A 60 11.15 -2.51 -17.99
CA ASN A 60 10.51 -1.65 -18.97
C ASN A 60 10.40 -0.18 -18.50
N PRO A 61 11.35 0.69 -18.91
CA PRO A 61 11.38 2.10 -18.50
C PRO A 61 10.19 2.95 -18.97
N GLN A 62 9.27 2.40 -19.76
CA GLN A 62 7.98 3.05 -20.10
C GLN A 62 7.00 3.04 -18.93
N TYR A 63 7.31 2.29 -17.88
CA TYR A 63 6.53 2.24 -16.65
C TYR A 63 7.35 2.78 -15.49
N LEU A 64 6.64 3.32 -14.51
CA LEU A 64 7.18 3.71 -13.21
C LEU A 64 6.67 2.75 -12.15
N VAL A 65 7.48 2.58 -11.12
CA VAL A 65 7.14 1.88 -9.89
C VAL A 65 7.48 2.78 -8.70
N ARG A 66 6.79 2.60 -7.58
CA ARG A 66 7.18 3.26 -6.34
C ARG A 66 8.56 2.76 -5.91
N ASN A 67 9.46 3.69 -5.59
CA ASN A 67 10.80 3.37 -5.12
C ASN A 67 10.74 2.52 -3.83
N ALA A 68 11.42 1.37 -3.85
CA ALA A 68 11.39 0.40 -2.76
C ALA A 68 11.92 0.97 -1.43
N ASP A 69 12.84 1.92 -1.52
CA ASP A 69 13.54 2.54 -0.39
C ASP A 69 12.97 3.90 0.01
N ILE A 70 11.82 4.33 -0.53
CA ILE A 70 11.19 5.62 -0.23
C ILE A 70 11.01 5.85 1.29
N ALA A 71 10.75 4.79 2.04
CA ALA A 71 10.60 4.84 3.49
C ALA A 71 11.90 5.25 4.22
N ARG A 72 13.09 5.04 3.63
CA ARG A 72 14.37 5.55 4.17
C ARG A 72 14.41 7.06 4.23
N ARG A 73 13.50 7.76 3.53
CA ARG A 73 13.29 9.19 3.74
C ARG A 73 12.97 9.52 5.19
N TYR A 74 12.13 8.72 5.82
CA TYR A 74 11.61 9.03 7.16
C TYR A 74 12.25 8.16 8.24
N PHE A 75 12.85 7.03 7.85
CA PHE A 75 13.40 6.02 8.75
C PHE A 75 14.89 5.72 8.47
N ALA A 76 15.71 6.76 8.31
CA ALA A 76 17.12 6.62 7.89
C ALA A 76 18.00 5.76 8.82
N GLN A 77 17.62 5.58 10.09
CA GLN A 77 18.39 4.83 11.09
C GLN A 77 17.83 3.41 11.36
N GLN A 78 16.74 3.01 10.70
CA GLN A 78 16.13 1.69 10.92
C GLN A 78 16.74 0.65 9.97
N ALA A 79 16.96 -0.56 10.50
CA ALA A 79 17.57 -1.67 9.76
C ALA A 79 16.64 -2.23 8.67
N SER A 80 15.33 -2.24 8.93
CA SER A 80 14.30 -2.62 7.97
C SER A 80 13.28 -1.50 7.85
N VAL A 81 12.77 -1.31 6.65
CA VAL A 81 11.66 -0.39 6.36
C VAL A 81 10.48 -1.17 5.78
N PRO A 82 9.23 -0.70 5.94
CA PRO A 82 8.07 -1.36 5.37
C PRO A 82 8.21 -1.51 3.86
N ALA A 83 8.01 -2.74 3.37
CA ALA A 83 8.03 -3.01 1.94
C ALA A 83 6.80 -2.36 1.28
N PRO A 84 6.99 -1.56 0.23
CA PRO A 84 5.87 -0.96 -0.48
C PRO A 84 5.04 -2.00 -1.24
N LEU A 85 3.73 -1.78 -1.35
CA LEU A 85 2.94 -2.26 -2.49
C LEU A 85 3.64 -1.90 -3.80
N HIS A 86 3.77 -2.89 -4.68
CA HIS A 86 4.42 -2.80 -5.97
C HIS A 86 3.41 -2.39 -7.05
N ASP A 87 3.06 -1.11 -7.05
CA ASP A 87 2.12 -0.53 -8.00
C ASP A 87 2.90 0.01 -9.21
N VAL A 88 2.67 -0.58 -10.38
CA VAL A 88 3.30 -0.19 -11.65
C VAL A 88 2.30 0.57 -12.50
N PHE A 89 2.72 1.68 -13.09
CA PHE A 89 1.85 2.55 -13.90
C PHE A 89 2.64 3.20 -15.04
N ALA A 90 1.96 3.73 -16.06
CA ALA A 90 2.62 4.29 -17.23
C ALA A 90 3.44 5.55 -16.87
N ALA A 91 4.70 5.62 -17.32
CA ALA A 91 5.56 6.79 -17.09
C ALA A 91 5.04 8.06 -17.80
N GLN A 92 4.30 7.88 -18.89
CA GLN A 92 3.59 8.93 -19.60
C GLN A 92 2.13 8.57 -19.64
N LYS A 93 1.27 9.48 -19.19
CA LYS A 93 -0.17 9.27 -19.13
C LYS A 93 -0.78 9.35 -20.54
N GLY A 94 -1.58 8.36 -20.90
CA GLY A 94 -2.36 8.33 -22.15
C GLY A 94 -3.70 9.06 -22.04
N ASP A 95 -4.32 9.33 -23.20
CA ASP A 95 -5.60 10.07 -23.27
C ASP A 95 -6.80 9.29 -22.68
N ASP A 96 -6.77 7.96 -22.77
CA ASP A 96 -7.83 7.07 -22.27
C ASP A 96 -7.57 6.56 -20.84
N GLU A 97 -6.51 7.06 -20.19
CA GLU A 97 -6.11 6.67 -18.84
C GLU A 97 -6.75 7.58 -17.77
N TYR A 98 -7.21 6.97 -16.69
CA TYR A 98 -7.65 7.69 -15.49
C TYR A 98 -6.79 7.28 -14.30
N ARG A 99 -6.02 8.23 -13.78
CA ARG A 99 -4.95 8.02 -12.81
C ARG A 99 -5.32 8.56 -11.45
N VAL A 100 -5.34 7.67 -10.46
CA VAL A 100 -5.68 7.96 -9.07
C VAL A 100 -4.50 7.67 -8.17
N PHE A 101 -4.15 8.58 -7.27
CA PHE A 101 -3.16 8.31 -6.23
C PHE A 101 -3.81 8.19 -4.86
N VAL A 102 -3.38 7.20 -4.08
CA VAL A 102 -3.85 6.95 -2.72
C VAL A 102 -2.76 7.29 -1.72
N GLN A 103 -3.08 8.15 -0.77
CA GLN A 103 -2.19 8.57 0.31
C GLN A 103 -2.75 8.21 1.69
N GLY A 104 -1.85 7.91 2.62
CA GLY A 104 -2.22 7.67 4.01
C GLY A 104 -1.20 6.90 4.82
N GLY A 105 -1.67 6.43 5.99
CA GLY A 105 -0.89 5.58 6.89
C GLY A 105 -1.01 4.09 6.55
N SER A 106 -0.72 3.24 7.53
CA SER A 106 -0.73 1.77 7.35
C SER A 106 -2.07 1.18 6.92
N THR A 107 -3.19 1.73 7.42
CA THR A 107 -4.52 1.37 6.91
C THR A 107 -4.62 1.67 5.41
N ALA A 108 -4.18 2.83 4.95
CA ALA A 108 -4.24 3.13 3.52
C ALA A 108 -3.28 2.28 2.70
N ALA A 109 -2.14 1.90 3.26
CA ALA A 109 -1.18 0.98 2.64
C ALA A 109 -1.72 -0.46 2.51
N GLY A 110 -2.85 -0.80 3.17
CA GLY A 110 -3.47 -2.12 3.13
C GLY A 110 -3.02 -3.09 4.22
N PHE A 111 -2.20 -2.65 5.18
CA PHE A 111 -1.75 -3.50 6.27
C PHE A 111 -2.94 -4.08 7.06
N PRO A 112 -2.94 -5.37 7.45
CA PRO A 112 -1.84 -6.34 7.38
C PRO A 112 -1.81 -7.17 6.08
N PHE A 113 -2.74 -6.93 5.17
CA PHE A 113 -2.88 -7.71 3.96
C PHE A 113 -1.86 -7.27 2.90
N TYR A 114 -1.60 -8.16 1.93
CA TYR A 114 -0.84 -7.83 0.74
C TYR A 114 -1.75 -7.21 -0.34
N GLY A 115 -1.22 -7.05 -1.56
CA GLY A 115 -1.81 -6.29 -2.67
C GLY A 115 -3.33 -6.41 -2.81
N GLY A 116 -3.89 -7.63 -2.83
CA GLY A 116 -5.33 -7.83 -3.02
C GLY A 116 -6.23 -7.33 -1.87
N GLY A 117 -5.70 -7.15 -0.66
CA GLY A 117 -6.49 -6.79 0.53
C GLY A 117 -6.56 -5.31 0.85
N ALA A 118 -5.79 -4.48 0.15
CA ALA A 118 -5.86 -3.03 0.29
C ALA A 118 -7.13 -2.47 -0.37
N PHE A 119 -7.76 -1.46 0.25
CA PHE A 119 -8.95 -0.83 -0.34
C PHE A 119 -8.66 -0.23 -1.72
N SER A 120 -7.43 0.23 -1.97
CA SER A 120 -7.01 0.81 -3.24
C SER A 120 -7.15 -0.19 -4.39
N ARG A 121 -6.77 -1.46 -4.15
CA ARG A 121 -6.87 -2.52 -5.16
C ARG A 121 -8.29 -3.05 -5.32
N MET A 122 -9.07 -3.12 -4.24
CA MET A 122 -10.51 -3.41 -4.32
C MET A 122 -11.23 -2.35 -5.16
N LEU A 123 -10.90 -1.08 -4.95
CA LEU A 123 -11.45 0.05 -5.68
C LEU A 123 -11.01 0.03 -7.15
N GLU A 124 -9.72 -0.14 -7.42
CA GLU A 124 -9.16 -0.25 -8.77
C GLU A 124 -9.90 -1.30 -9.60
N ARG A 125 -10.05 -2.51 -9.05
CA ARG A 125 -10.76 -3.60 -9.72
C ARG A 125 -12.19 -3.21 -10.06
N ARG A 126 -12.94 -2.66 -9.10
CA ARG A 126 -14.34 -2.27 -9.29
C ARG A 126 -14.49 -1.12 -10.29
N LEU A 127 -13.58 -0.15 -10.28
CA LEU A 127 -13.54 0.94 -11.25
C LEU A 127 -13.21 0.42 -12.66
N GLN A 128 -12.23 -0.47 -12.79
CA GLN A 128 -11.86 -1.06 -14.09
C GLN A 128 -13.02 -1.86 -14.70
N ASP A 129 -13.77 -2.59 -13.88
CA ASP A 129 -14.98 -3.31 -14.34
C ASP A 129 -16.14 -2.35 -14.66
N THR A 130 -16.21 -1.18 -14.01
CA THR A 130 -17.19 -0.13 -14.33
C THR A 130 -16.87 0.57 -15.66
N PHE A 131 -15.58 0.77 -15.95
CA PHE A 131 -15.08 1.50 -17.12
C PHE A 131 -14.17 0.61 -17.99
N PRO A 132 -14.71 -0.43 -18.65
CA PRO A 132 -13.90 -1.39 -19.41
C PRO A 132 -13.17 -0.78 -20.62
N ASP A 133 -13.65 0.37 -21.11
CA ASP A 133 -13.11 1.08 -22.26
C ASP A 133 -12.01 2.10 -21.87
N ARG A 134 -11.67 2.19 -20.58
CA ARG A 134 -10.59 3.05 -20.05
C ARG A 134 -9.55 2.21 -19.34
N THR A 135 -8.33 2.72 -19.25
CA THR A 135 -7.31 2.19 -18.34
C THR A 135 -7.44 2.92 -17.00
N ILE A 136 -7.75 2.18 -15.94
CA ILE A 136 -7.78 2.74 -14.58
C ILE A 136 -6.47 2.40 -13.88
N GLU A 137 -5.76 3.41 -13.39
CA GLU A 137 -4.56 3.24 -12.57
C GLU A 137 -4.83 3.75 -11.16
N VAL A 138 -4.69 2.90 -10.14
CA VAL A 138 -4.76 3.31 -8.73
C VAL A 138 -3.43 3.05 -8.04
N ILE A 139 -2.63 4.11 -7.88
CA ILE A 139 -1.28 4.04 -7.34
C ILE A 139 -1.30 4.37 -5.85
N ASN A 140 -0.92 3.41 -5.01
CA ASN A 140 -0.89 3.56 -3.57
C ASN A 140 0.48 3.98 -3.06
N THR A 141 0.58 5.25 -2.64
CA THR A 141 1.79 5.84 -2.05
C THR A 141 1.77 5.83 -0.53
N ALA A 142 0.75 5.26 0.10
CA ALA A 142 0.64 5.18 1.55
C ALA A 142 1.74 4.30 2.17
N MET A 143 2.06 4.59 3.43
CA MET A 143 3.18 3.97 4.15
C MET A 143 2.85 3.75 5.62
N ASP A 144 3.45 2.73 6.21
CA ASP A 144 3.27 2.43 7.62
C ASP A 144 4.00 3.44 8.52
N ALA A 145 3.46 3.66 9.71
CA ALA A 145 4.01 4.54 10.76
C ALA A 145 4.35 5.99 10.35
N VAL A 146 3.62 6.54 9.38
CA VAL A 146 3.79 7.93 8.96
C VAL A 146 2.69 8.87 9.49
N SER A 147 3.02 10.16 9.58
CA SER A 147 2.12 11.26 9.94
C SER A 147 1.77 12.12 8.72
N SER A 148 0.97 13.17 8.89
CA SER A 148 0.63 14.12 7.82
C SER A 148 1.83 14.82 7.16
N TYR A 149 3.01 14.84 7.79
CA TYR A 149 4.22 15.41 7.20
C TYR A 149 4.68 14.64 5.96
N THR A 150 4.56 13.31 5.96
CA THR A 150 5.02 12.50 4.82
C THR A 150 4.11 12.68 3.62
N LEU A 151 2.79 12.76 3.84
CA LEU A 151 1.83 13.06 2.77
C LEU A 151 2.16 14.41 2.12
N LEU A 152 2.45 15.43 2.94
CA LEU A 152 2.84 16.76 2.42
C LEU A 152 4.16 16.73 1.65
N ASP A 153 5.14 15.95 2.09
CA ASP A 153 6.45 15.79 1.42
C ASP A 153 6.30 15.14 0.03
N LEU A 154 5.43 14.15 -0.10
CA LEU A 154 5.21 13.41 -1.34
C LEU A 154 4.31 14.14 -2.35
N ALA A 155 3.62 15.20 -1.94
CA ALA A 155 2.55 15.83 -2.72
C ALA A 155 3.02 16.36 -4.09
N ASP A 156 4.16 17.05 -4.13
CA ASP A 156 4.70 17.63 -5.36
C ASP A 156 5.13 16.55 -6.36
N GLU A 157 5.68 15.42 -5.87
CA GLU A 157 6.06 14.29 -6.72
C GLU A 157 4.85 13.54 -7.28
N ILE A 158 3.75 13.49 -6.53
CA ILE A 158 2.45 12.98 -7.01
C ILE A 158 1.86 13.90 -8.07
N VAL A 159 1.86 15.23 -7.83
CA VAL A 159 1.37 16.22 -8.82
C VAL A 159 2.14 16.10 -10.14
N ALA A 160 3.44 15.84 -10.08
CA ALA A 160 4.27 15.65 -11.27
C ALA A 160 3.86 14.44 -12.14
N GLN A 161 3.03 13.53 -11.62
CA GLN A 161 2.52 12.36 -12.37
C GLN A 161 1.13 12.58 -12.99
N GLU A 162 0.63 13.83 -13.00
CA GLU A 162 -0.63 14.22 -13.65
C GLU A 162 -1.89 13.44 -13.19
N PRO A 163 -2.16 13.40 -11.87
CA PRO A 163 -3.31 12.68 -11.32
C PRO A 163 -4.65 13.29 -11.73
N ASP A 164 -5.65 12.45 -12.01
CA ASP A 164 -7.05 12.88 -12.17
C ASP A 164 -7.78 12.98 -10.84
N ALA A 165 -7.33 12.24 -9.83
CA ALA A 165 -7.83 12.34 -8.46
C ALA A 165 -6.80 11.88 -7.44
N VAL A 166 -6.91 12.40 -6.22
CA VAL A 166 -6.15 11.92 -5.06
C VAL A 166 -7.11 11.48 -3.96
N LEU A 167 -6.91 10.26 -3.46
CA LEU A 167 -7.66 9.69 -2.34
C LEU A 167 -6.79 9.73 -1.08
N ILE A 168 -7.35 10.17 0.05
CA ILE A 168 -6.61 10.29 1.31
C ILE A 168 -7.34 9.54 2.43
N TYR A 169 -6.65 8.63 3.11
CA TYR A 169 -7.11 8.00 4.36
C TYR A 169 -5.98 8.09 5.41
N ALA A 170 -5.99 9.13 6.25
CA ALA A 170 -4.90 9.44 7.17
C ALA A 170 -5.37 10.05 8.50
N GLY A 171 -4.66 9.77 9.59
CA GLY A 171 -4.90 10.42 10.89
C GLY A 171 -4.55 9.61 12.15
N HIS A 172 -4.47 8.28 12.06
CA HIS A 172 -4.21 7.42 13.23
C HIS A 172 -2.85 7.67 13.90
N ASN A 173 -1.79 7.78 13.09
CA ASN A 173 -0.41 7.91 13.58
C ASN A 173 0.07 9.36 13.59
N GLU A 174 -0.82 10.33 13.72
CA GLU A 174 -0.39 11.74 13.67
C GLU A 174 0.53 12.14 14.82
N TYR A 175 0.31 11.56 16.00
CA TYR A 175 1.11 11.87 17.19
C TYR A 175 2.46 11.18 17.20
N TYR A 176 2.50 9.89 16.84
CA TYR A 176 3.69 9.04 17.00
C TYR A 176 4.37 8.64 15.71
N GLY A 177 3.68 8.76 14.57
CA GLY A 177 4.26 8.50 13.25
C GLY A 177 5.40 9.45 12.94
N ALA A 178 6.09 9.21 11.82
CA ALA A 178 7.34 9.89 11.53
C ALA A 178 7.20 11.41 11.65
N LEU A 179 8.09 12.03 12.45
CA LEU A 179 8.12 13.48 12.72
C LEU A 179 6.92 14.02 13.54
N GLY A 180 6.11 13.13 14.12
CA GLY A 180 4.99 13.48 15.01
C GLY A 180 5.46 14.01 16.37
N VAL A 181 4.57 14.72 17.06
CA VAL A 181 4.86 15.42 18.34
C VAL A 181 5.29 14.48 19.48
N GLY A 182 4.75 13.26 19.50
CA GLY A 182 5.06 12.22 20.47
C GLY A 182 6.06 11.17 19.97
N SER A 183 6.65 11.38 18.78
CA SER A 183 7.72 10.52 18.29
C SER A 183 9.01 10.76 19.08
N ALA A 184 9.85 9.73 19.23
CA ALA A 184 11.17 9.85 19.86
C ALA A 184 12.10 10.88 19.17
N GLU A 185 11.81 11.27 17.93
CA GLU A 185 12.50 12.29 17.14
C GLU A 185 12.17 13.73 17.62
N SER A 186 13.14 14.40 18.26
CA SER A 186 12.94 15.74 18.86
C SER A 186 12.53 16.88 17.90
N LEU A 187 12.67 16.67 16.59
CA LEU A 187 12.33 17.65 15.55
C LEU A 187 10.82 17.93 15.45
N GLY A 188 9.96 16.96 15.82
CA GLY A 188 8.51 17.02 15.62
C GLY A 188 7.76 18.14 16.34
N ARG A 189 8.40 18.86 17.28
CA ARG A 189 7.75 19.95 18.04
C ARG A 189 7.59 21.25 17.23
N PHE A 190 8.45 21.48 16.23
CA PHE A 190 8.47 22.72 15.45
C PHE A 190 8.23 22.46 13.97
N ARG A 191 6.97 22.56 13.54
CA ARG A 191 6.53 22.34 12.15
C ARG A 191 7.42 23.00 11.09
N GLY A 192 7.75 24.28 11.27
CA GLY A 192 8.57 25.02 10.30
C GLY A 192 9.97 24.43 10.13
N LEU A 193 10.57 23.94 11.21
CA LEU A 193 11.88 23.29 11.17
C LEU A 193 11.80 21.93 10.47
N VAL A 194 10.74 21.15 10.73
CA VAL A 194 10.48 19.88 10.04
C VAL A 194 10.37 20.08 8.54
N ASN A 195 9.57 21.05 8.09
CA ASN A 195 9.39 21.33 6.66
C ASN A 195 10.69 21.84 6.00
N VAL A 196 11.48 22.64 6.71
CA VAL A 196 12.80 23.08 6.22
C VAL A 196 13.75 21.88 6.11
N TYR A 197 13.78 21.00 7.11
CA TYR A 197 14.58 19.78 7.08
C TYR A 197 14.22 18.88 5.90
N LEU A 198 12.92 18.62 5.70
CA LEU A 198 12.41 17.81 4.58
C LEU A 198 12.80 18.41 3.23
N ARG A 199 12.73 19.74 3.05
CA ARG A 199 13.19 20.38 1.80
C ARG A 199 14.71 20.30 1.60
N LEU A 200 15.48 20.45 2.67
CA LEU A 200 16.94 20.50 2.62
C LEU A 200 17.59 19.11 2.53
N ARG A 201 16.86 18.03 2.80
CA ARG A 201 17.38 16.66 2.78
C ARG A 201 18.01 16.24 1.44
N HIS A 202 17.54 16.81 0.33
CA HIS A 202 18.00 16.50 -1.04
C HIS A 202 19.29 17.26 -1.40
N VAL A 203 19.76 18.15 -0.53
CA VAL A 203 21.02 18.88 -0.71
C VAL A 203 22.16 17.98 -0.23
N ARG A 204 23.11 17.65 -1.10
CA ARG A 204 24.21 16.72 -0.79
C ARG A 204 25.07 17.20 0.36
N THR A 205 25.23 18.51 0.49
CA THR A 205 25.90 19.16 1.61
C THR A 205 25.22 18.86 2.94
N VAL A 206 23.88 18.82 2.98
CA VAL A 206 23.11 18.50 4.19
C VAL A 206 23.23 17.02 4.52
N GLN A 207 23.21 16.15 3.51
CA GLN A 207 23.47 14.73 3.69
C GLN A 207 24.89 14.48 4.23
N LEU A 208 25.90 15.18 3.70
CA LEU A 208 27.27 15.12 4.20
C LEU A 208 27.34 15.55 5.67
N LEU A 209 26.73 16.67 6.03
CA LEU A 209 26.68 17.13 7.41
C LEU A 209 26.02 16.10 8.33
N ARG A 210 24.87 15.56 7.93
CA ARG A 210 24.18 14.48 8.66
C ARG A 210 25.09 13.27 8.85
N ASN A 211 25.76 12.81 7.79
CA ASN A 211 26.62 11.62 7.82
C ASN A 211 27.86 11.85 8.70
N VAL A 212 28.46 13.04 8.66
CA VAL A 212 29.57 13.42 9.56
C VAL A 212 29.11 13.45 11.01
N LEU A 213 27.96 14.06 11.31
CA LEU A 213 27.41 14.09 12.67
C LEU A 213 27.10 12.69 13.21
N ALA A 214 26.54 11.82 12.36
CA ALA A 214 26.30 10.42 12.70
C ALA A 214 27.62 9.67 12.99
N GLY A 215 28.65 9.87 12.16
CA GLY A 215 29.97 9.25 12.35
C GLY A 215 30.71 9.73 13.61
N LEU A 216 30.44 10.95 14.08
CA LEU A 216 31.00 11.50 15.32
C LEU A 216 30.27 11.02 16.58
N GLY A 217 29.05 10.51 16.45
CA GLY A 217 28.19 10.08 17.56
C GLY A 217 28.53 8.72 18.19
N GLY A 218 29.57 8.03 17.70
CA GLY A 218 29.90 6.66 18.10
C GLY A 218 28.95 5.67 17.41
N GLY A 219 29.45 5.00 16.37
CA GLY A 219 28.65 4.08 15.56
C GLY A 219 28.08 2.95 16.39
N ALA A 220 26.75 2.92 16.53
CA ALA A 220 26.05 1.65 16.54
C ALA A 220 26.15 1.12 15.11
N GLU A 221 26.77 -0.05 14.93
CA GLU A 221 26.73 -0.78 13.67
C GLU A 221 25.27 -0.86 13.21
N ALA A 222 25.01 -0.43 11.98
CA ALA A 222 23.74 -0.71 11.33
C ALA A 222 23.54 -2.23 11.33
N PRO A 223 22.43 -2.76 11.87
CA PRO A 223 22.18 -4.19 11.82
C PRO A 223 22.18 -4.63 10.35
N THR A 224 22.89 -5.72 10.07
CA THR A 224 22.95 -6.34 8.74
C THR A 224 21.54 -6.64 8.22
N PRO A 225 21.26 -6.40 6.92
CA PRO A 225 19.98 -6.70 6.31
C PRO A 225 19.87 -8.19 5.99
N ASP A 226 19.85 -9.04 7.01
CA ASP A 226 19.58 -10.48 6.85
C ASP A 226 18.29 -10.84 7.58
N GLY A 227 17.24 -11.09 6.79
CA GLY A 227 15.96 -11.64 7.22
C GLY A 227 14.86 -10.58 7.36
N GLY A 228 13.83 -10.68 6.52
CA GLY A 228 12.60 -9.87 6.55
C GLY A 228 11.70 -10.13 7.78
N GLY A 229 12.28 -10.11 8.97
CA GLY A 229 11.57 -10.15 10.23
C GLY A 229 11.92 -8.93 11.05
N GLU A 230 10.91 -8.18 11.49
CA GLU A 230 11.05 -7.23 12.60
C GLU A 230 11.86 -7.90 13.72
N ALA A 231 13.03 -7.34 14.02
CA ALA A 231 13.94 -7.82 15.05
C ALA A 231 13.24 -7.88 16.43
N ASP A 232 13.84 -8.58 17.39
CA ASP A 232 13.34 -8.97 18.73
C ASP A 232 12.92 -7.80 19.68
N GLY A 233 12.71 -6.58 19.16
CA GLY A 233 12.45 -5.32 19.89
C GLY A 233 11.07 -4.68 19.69
N GLY A 234 10.06 -5.42 19.20
CA GLY A 234 8.69 -4.90 19.03
C GLY A 234 8.42 -4.18 17.69
N THR A 235 7.18 -3.72 17.50
CA THR A 235 6.73 -3.10 16.23
C THR A 235 7.39 -1.75 15.97
N MET A 236 7.47 -1.31 14.70
CA MET A 236 8.02 0.02 14.36
C MET A 236 7.31 1.16 15.13
N MET A 237 5.98 1.11 15.26
CA MET A 237 5.24 2.10 16.05
C MET A 237 5.57 2.07 17.54
N ALA A 238 5.83 0.89 18.11
CA ALA A 238 6.27 0.77 19.49
C ALA A 238 7.62 1.47 19.72
N GLN A 239 8.56 1.29 18.78
CA GLN A 239 9.87 1.95 18.83
C GLN A 239 9.75 3.48 18.73
N MET A 240 8.83 3.97 17.89
CA MET A 240 8.64 5.41 17.70
C MET A 240 7.95 6.09 18.88
N ALA A 241 7.03 5.41 19.54
CA ALA A 241 6.33 5.93 20.71
C ALA A 241 7.18 5.90 21.98
N GLY A 242 7.97 4.84 22.18
CA GLY A 242 8.62 4.57 23.46
C GLY A 242 7.63 4.59 24.62
N GLU A 243 8.03 5.13 25.77
CA GLU A 243 7.16 5.29 26.95
C GLU A 243 6.35 6.61 26.96
N GLN A 244 6.27 7.33 25.83
CA GLN A 244 5.61 8.64 25.80
C GLN A 244 4.08 8.51 25.76
N THR A 245 3.39 9.28 26.60
CA THR A 245 1.93 9.40 26.60
C THR A 245 1.51 10.80 26.15
N VAL A 246 0.35 10.88 25.50
CA VAL A 246 -0.27 12.15 25.07
C VAL A 246 -1.69 12.22 25.67
N PRO A 247 -1.84 12.66 26.93
CA PRO A 247 -3.14 12.75 27.59
C PRO A 247 -4.14 13.64 26.83
N TYR A 248 -5.43 13.37 26.99
CA TYR A 248 -6.49 14.17 26.35
C TYR A 248 -6.47 15.63 26.81
N GLY A 249 -6.49 16.57 25.86
CA GLY A 249 -6.44 18.00 26.12
C GLY A 249 -5.08 18.54 26.58
N SER A 250 -4.01 17.73 26.56
CA SER A 250 -2.66 18.20 26.90
C SER A 250 -2.12 19.19 25.85
N PRO A 251 -1.07 19.98 26.17
CA PRO A 251 -0.41 20.82 25.17
C PRO A 251 0.07 20.06 23.93
N GLU A 252 0.57 18.83 24.10
CA GLU A 252 1.02 17.94 23.04
C GLU A 252 -0.16 17.44 22.19
N TYR A 253 -1.30 17.12 22.83
CA TYR A 253 -2.55 16.80 22.13
C TYR A 253 -2.97 17.93 21.20
N GLU A 254 -3.05 19.15 21.73
CA GLU A 254 -3.44 20.32 20.96
C GLU A 254 -2.42 20.69 19.88
N LEU A 255 -1.12 20.45 20.14
CA LEU A 255 -0.07 20.65 19.15
C LEU A 255 -0.20 19.67 17.98
N GLY A 256 -0.45 18.39 18.25
CA GLY A 256 -0.67 17.39 17.20
C GLY A 256 -1.85 17.75 16.29
N LEU A 257 -2.99 18.16 16.87
CA LEU A 257 -4.14 18.63 16.09
C LEU A 257 -3.84 19.85 15.22
N ARG A 258 -3.08 20.83 15.74
CA ARG A 258 -2.67 22.00 14.97
C ARG A 258 -1.72 21.64 13.83
N GLN A 259 -0.78 20.73 14.07
CA GLN A 259 0.16 20.26 13.04
C GLN A 259 -0.58 19.53 11.93
N PHE A 260 -1.46 18.59 12.28
CA PHE A 260 -2.31 17.89 11.33
C PHE A 260 -3.13 18.85 10.48
N ARG A 261 -3.83 19.80 11.11
CA ARG A 261 -4.63 20.81 10.41
C ARG A 261 -3.79 21.63 9.44
N SER A 262 -2.61 22.07 9.87
CA SER A 262 -1.73 22.91 9.05
C SER A 262 -1.13 22.13 7.88
N ASN A 263 -0.67 20.90 8.11
CA ASN A 263 -0.13 20.03 7.07
C ASN A 263 -1.19 19.63 6.07
N LEU A 264 -2.39 19.26 6.55
CA LEU A 264 -3.51 18.91 5.67
C LEU A 264 -3.95 20.12 4.84
N SER A 265 -4.00 21.33 5.41
CA SER A 265 -4.33 22.53 4.65
C SER A 265 -3.31 22.83 3.56
N ASP A 266 -2.00 22.75 3.87
CA ASP A 266 -0.95 22.93 2.86
C ASP A 266 -0.98 21.83 1.80
N LEU A 267 -1.31 20.58 2.18
CA LEU A 267 -1.45 19.44 1.27
C LEU A 267 -2.61 19.65 0.28
N LEU A 268 -3.80 20.00 0.79
CA LEU A 268 -4.96 20.26 -0.05
C LEU A 268 -4.74 21.50 -0.93
N ALA A 269 -4.09 22.55 -0.41
CA ALA A 269 -3.72 23.72 -1.21
C ALA A 269 -2.75 23.38 -2.35
N THR A 270 -1.87 22.38 -2.19
CA THR A 270 -1.00 21.91 -3.28
C THR A 270 -1.82 21.25 -4.40
N TYR A 271 -2.76 20.36 -4.06
CA TYR A 271 -3.63 19.74 -5.07
C TYR A 271 -4.61 20.72 -5.70
N GLU A 272 -5.18 21.64 -4.92
CA GLU A 272 -6.05 22.71 -5.40
C GLU A 272 -5.34 23.59 -6.44
N ARG A 273 -4.08 24.00 -6.17
CA ARG A 273 -3.26 24.77 -7.12
C ARG A 273 -2.94 23.99 -8.40
N ALA A 274 -2.83 22.67 -8.30
CA ALA A 274 -2.61 21.79 -9.45
C ALA A 274 -3.92 21.44 -10.20
N GLY A 275 -5.09 21.86 -9.69
CA GLY A 275 -6.39 21.54 -10.27
C GLY A 275 -6.79 20.07 -10.09
N VAL A 276 -6.23 19.38 -9.09
CA VAL A 276 -6.45 17.95 -8.85
C VAL A 276 -7.56 17.77 -7.80
N PRO A 277 -8.69 17.13 -8.14
CA PRO A 277 -9.73 16.77 -7.18
C PRO A 277 -9.21 15.87 -6.05
N VAL A 278 -9.55 16.21 -4.81
CA VAL A 278 -9.20 15.40 -3.64
C VAL A 278 -10.45 14.82 -2.98
N PHE A 279 -10.39 13.53 -2.69
CA PHE A 279 -11.36 12.79 -1.90
C PHE A 279 -10.69 12.34 -0.60
N ILE A 280 -11.06 12.94 0.52
CA ILE A 280 -10.46 12.65 1.83
C ILE A 280 -11.46 11.96 2.76
N ALA A 281 -11.10 10.77 3.22
CA ALA A 281 -11.96 9.96 4.08
C ALA A 281 -11.81 10.30 5.56
N THR A 282 -12.94 10.32 6.27
CA THR A 282 -12.95 10.21 7.73
C THR A 282 -12.40 8.84 8.15
N VAL A 283 -11.59 8.79 9.19
CA VAL A 283 -10.94 7.55 9.64
C VAL A 283 -11.75 6.85 10.74
N ALA A 284 -11.69 5.51 10.77
CA ALA A 284 -12.36 4.67 11.73
C ALA A 284 -11.37 3.80 12.53
N SER A 285 -11.74 3.43 13.74
CA SER A 285 -10.96 2.55 14.62
C SER A 285 -11.87 1.53 15.28
N ASN A 286 -11.30 0.49 15.88
CA ASN A 286 -12.04 -0.36 16.80
C ASN A 286 -12.37 0.41 18.08
N GLU A 287 -13.66 0.66 18.29
CA GLU A 287 -14.20 1.38 19.45
C GLU A 287 -14.60 0.38 20.54
N ARG A 288 -15.28 -0.71 20.14
CA ARG A 288 -15.98 -1.62 21.05
C ARG A 288 -15.08 -2.67 21.70
N ASP A 289 -14.20 -3.27 20.91
CA ASP A 289 -13.42 -4.45 21.33
C ASP A 289 -12.00 -4.08 21.78
N GLN A 290 -11.50 -2.91 21.37
CA GLN A 290 -10.20 -2.41 21.80
C GLN A 290 -10.30 -1.54 23.05
N ARG A 291 -9.95 -2.14 24.20
CA ARG A 291 -9.71 -1.41 25.47
C ARG A 291 -8.63 -0.34 25.28
N PRO A 292 -8.72 0.82 25.95
CA PRO A 292 -7.63 1.78 26.01
C PRO A 292 -6.30 1.10 26.39
N PHE A 293 -5.23 1.44 25.68
CA PHE A 293 -3.90 0.92 25.96
C PHE A 293 -3.33 1.53 27.24
N VAL A 294 -3.49 2.86 27.40
CA VAL A 294 -3.01 3.58 28.58
C VAL A 294 -4.12 4.51 29.08
N SER A 295 -4.51 4.32 30.34
CA SER A 295 -5.43 5.21 31.04
C SER A 295 -4.63 6.17 31.93
N ALA A 296 -4.65 7.46 31.60
CA ALA A 296 -4.01 8.51 32.39
C ALA A 296 -5.02 9.19 33.34
N PHE A 297 -4.54 9.65 34.49
CA PHE A 297 -5.33 10.42 35.46
C PHE A 297 -5.03 11.91 35.34
N ALA A 298 -6.03 12.74 35.65
CA ALA A 298 -5.84 14.16 35.82
C ALA A 298 -4.95 14.45 37.04
N ALA A 299 -4.22 15.58 36.98
CA ALA A 299 -3.42 16.02 38.11
C ALA A 299 -4.32 16.31 39.32
N GLY A 300 -4.03 15.67 40.46
CA GLY A 300 -4.79 15.84 41.70
C GLY A 300 -5.99 14.91 41.86
N THR A 301 -6.18 13.94 40.97
CA THR A 301 -7.20 12.91 41.13
C THR A 301 -6.95 12.08 42.40
N ASP A 302 -8.02 11.83 43.16
CA ASP A 302 -8.02 10.81 44.21
C ASP A 302 -8.09 9.42 43.56
N GLU A 303 -6.93 8.89 43.18
CA GLU A 303 -6.82 7.58 42.54
C GLU A 303 -7.37 6.45 43.42
N ALA A 304 -7.32 6.59 44.74
CA ALA A 304 -7.83 5.56 45.65
C ALA A 304 -9.37 5.51 45.58
N ALA A 305 -10.02 6.67 45.66
CA ALA A 305 -11.47 6.77 45.49
C ALA A 305 -11.91 6.32 44.09
N TRP A 306 -11.15 6.67 43.04
CA TRP A 306 -11.43 6.22 41.68
C TRP A 306 -11.34 4.69 41.58
N ARG A 307 -10.27 4.08 42.10
CA ARG A 307 -10.09 2.62 42.08
C ARG A 307 -11.17 1.92 42.88
N GLU A 308 -11.58 2.48 44.01
CA GLU A 308 -12.69 1.93 44.79
C GLU A 308 -14.00 1.93 43.99
N ALA A 309 -14.35 3.05 43.34
CA ALA A 309 -15.54 3.12 42.48
C ALA A 309 -15.45 2.13 41.30
N TYR A 310 -14.29 2.05 40.66
CA TYR A 310 -14.05 1.14 39.55
C TYR A 310 -14.18 -0.34 39.97
N ASP A 311 -13.55 -0.74 41.07
CA ASP A 311 -13.58 -2.10 41.59
C ASP A 311 -14.99 -2.50 42.08
N ARG A 312 -15.74 -1.56 42.66
CA ARG A 312 -17.18 -1.76 42.94
C ARG A 312 -17.95 -2.06 41.67
N GLY A 313 -17.73 -1.28 40.60
CA GLY A 313 -18.37 -1.50 39.31
C GLY A 313 -18.03 -2.87 38.70
N VAL A 314 -16.75 -3.26 38.73
CA VAL A 314 -16.30 -4.59 38.28
C VAL A 314 -16.95 -5.70 39.11
N GLY A 315 -17.01 -5.52 40.44
CA GLY A 315 -17.64 -6.45 41.36
C GLY A 315 -19.14 -6.63 41.09
N ALA A 316 -19.87 -5.53 40.87
CA ALA A 316 -21.29 -5.52 40.53
C ALA A 316 -21.54 -6.20 39.18
N GLY A 317 -20.73 -5.90 38.16
CA GLY A 317 -20.81 -6.54 36.85
C GLY A 317 -20.63 -8.06 36.91
N ARG A 318 -19.68 -8.55 37.72
CA ARG A 318 -19.47 -10.00 37.95
C ARG A 318 -20.68 -10.68 38.62
N ARG A 319 -21.45 -9.95 39.42
CA ARG A 319 -22.70 -10.45 40.04
C ARG A 319 -23.91 -10.32 39.11
N GLY A 320 -23.77 -9.68 37.95
CA GLY A 320 -24.88 -9.39 37.05
C GLY A 320 -25.74 -8.18 37.48
N ASP A 321 -25.31 -7.41 38.48
CA ASP A 321 -25.99 -6.18 38.89
C ASP A 321 -25.54 -5.03 37.99
N LEU A 322 -26.17 -4.93 36.81
CA LEU A 322 -25.84 -3.91 35.82
C LEU A 322 -26.20 -2.49 36.28
N ALA A 323 -27.18 -2.33 37.18
CA ALA A 323 -27.58 -1.02 37.70
C ALA A 323 -26.52 -0.46 38.67
N GLU A 324 -26.05 -1.28 39.61
CA GLU A 324 -24.95 -0.92 40.50
C GLU A 324 -23.65 -0.70 39.70
N ALA A 325 -23.36 -1.58 38.72
CA ALA A 325 -22.18 -1.44 37.86
C ALA A 325 -22.19 -0.10 37.09
N ARG A 326 -23.33 0.26 36.50
CA ARG A 326 -23.51 1.53 35.80
C ARG A 326 -23.26 2.72 36.71
N ALA A 327 -23.87 2.71 37.91
CA ALA A 327 -23.73 3.79 38.89
C ALA A 327 -22.26 3.96 39.33
N ALA A 328 -21.57 2.85 39.61
CA ALA A 328 -20.19 2.86 40.05
C ALA A 328 -19.20 3.31 38.96
N PHE A 329 -19.37 2.87 37.71
CA PHE A 329 -18.54 3.35 36.61
C PHE A 329 -18.82 4.81 36.24
N ALA A 330 -20.08 5.25 36.30
CA ALA A 330 -20.42 6.67 36.14
C ALA A 330 -19.80 7.54 37.25
N GLU A 331 -19.72 7.03 38.48
CA GLU A 331 -18.99 7.68 39.57
C GLU A 331 -17.49 7.77 39.27
N ALA A 332 -16.86 6.67 38.80
CA ALA A 332 -15.44 6.69 38.41
C ALA A 332 -15.15 7.73 37.32
N VAL A 333 -16.00 7.83 36.30
CA VAL A 333 -15.92 8.86 35.25
C VAL A 333 -16.07 10.29 35.80
N ARG A 334 -16.91 10.49 36.82
CA ARG A 334 -17.07 11.78 37.49
C ARG A 334 -15.87 12.14 38.36
N LEU A 335 -15.25 11.14 39.00
CA LEU A 335 -14.04 11.32 39.82
C LEU A 335 -12.85 11.71 38.95
N ASP A 336 -12.72 11.13 37.75
CA ASP A 336 -11.71 11.53 36.78
C ASP A 336 -12.23 11.41 35.34
N SER A 337 -12.34 12.56 34.68
CA SER A 337 -12.80 12.65 33.29
C SER A 337 -11.73 12.39 32.24
N LEU A 338 -10.47 12.16 32.61
CA LEU A 338 -9.37 11.75 31.72
C LEU A 338 -9.12 10.24 31.77
N ALA A 339 -9.53 9.55 32.83
CA ALA A 339 -9.34 8.11 32.99
C ALA A 339 -10.15 7.30 31.97
N ALA A 340 -9.51 6.89 30.87
CA ALA A 340 -10.11 6.18 29.74
C ALA A 340 -10.79 4.87 30.14
N ASP A 341 -10.23 4.13 31.10
CA ASP A 341 -10.77 2.86 31.56
C ASP A 341 -12.18 2.98 32.15
N GLY A 342 -12.48 4.08 32.85
CA GLY A 342 -13.81 4.33 33.42
C GLY A 342 -14.87 4.45 32.34
N PHE A 343 -14.56 5.15 31.25
CA PHE A 343 -15.45 5.27 30.09
C PHE A 343 -15.64 3.93 29.37
N TYR A 344 -14.56 3.15 29.20
CA TYR A 344 -14.66 1.84 28.55
C TYR A 344 -15.53 0.89 29.36
N ALA A 345 -15.33 0.83 30.69
CA ALA A 345 -16.13 0.00 31.57
C ALA A 345 -17.61 0.41 31.60
N LEU A 346 -17.89 1.73 31.63
CA LEU A 346 -19.25 2.25 31.50
C LEU A 346 -19.88 1.83 30.16
N ALA A 347 -19.14 1.93 29.06
CA ALA A 347 -19.61 1.53 27.73
C ALA A 347 -20.04 0.07 27.67
N ARG A 348 -19.26 -0.84 28.28
CA ARG A 348 -19.61 -2.27 28.37
C ARG A 348 -20.90 -2.52 29.14
N VAL A 349 -21.16 -1.73 30.19
CA VAL A 349 -22.39 -1.87 30.98
C VAL A 349 -23.59 -1.30 30.22
N GLU A 350 -23.46 -0.14 29.58
CA GLU A 350 -24.54 0.44 28.75
C GLU A 350 -24.89 -0.51 27.58
N GLU A 351 -23.90 -1.14 26.98
CA GLU A 351 -24.10 -2.16 25.94
C GLU A 351 -24.88 -3.38 26.49
N ALA A 352 -24.50 -3.88 27.67
CA ALA A 352 -25.20 -4.98 28.32
C ALA A 352 -26.64 -4.63 28.73
N LEU A 353 -26.92 -3.35 28.99
CA LEU A 353 -28.25 -2.82 29.25
C LEU A 353 -29.08 -2.59 27.97
N GLY A 354 -28.46 -2.68 26.79
CA GLY A 354 -29.10 -2.45 25.50
C GLY A 354 -29.20 -0.97 25.09
N ASP A 355 -28.58 -0.04 25.83
CA ASP A 355 -28.50 1.38 25.46
C ASP A 355 -27.33 1.60 24.48
N THR A 356 -27.57 1.26 23.21
CA THR A 356 -26.55 1.30 22.16
C THR A 356 -25.99 2.70 21.92
N ALA A 357 -26.81 3.74 22.11
CA ALA A 357 -26.38 5.12 21.93
C ALA A 357 -25.43 5.57 23.05
N ALA A 358 -25.78 5.29 24.31
CA ALA A 358 -24.92 5.60 25.46
C ALA A 358 -23.63 4.79 25.44
N ALA A 359 -23.73 3.49 25.10
CA ALA A 359 -22.58 2.61 24.96
C ALA A 359 -21.59 3.16 23.92
N ARG A 360 -22.08 3.50 22.73
CA ARG A 360 -21.26 4.07 21.66
C ARG A 360 -20.56 5.35 22.11
N GLU A 361 -21.28 6.30 22.69
CA GLU A 361 -20.66 7.56 23.12
C GLU A 361 -19.57 7.30 24.17
N ALA A 362 -19.79 6.38 25.11
CA ALA A 362 -18.80 6.01 26.11
C ALA A 362 -17.58 5.29 25.49
N PHE A 363 -17.76 4.40 24.50
CA PHE A 363 -16.64 3.77 23.78
C PHE A 363 -15.80 4.81 23.03
N VAL A 364 -16.44 5.72 22.31
CA VAL A 364 -15.73 6.80 21.59
C VAL A 364 -15.02 7.71 22.58
N ALA A 365 -15.64 8.04 23.72
CA ALA A 365 -15.02 8.83 24.78
C ALA A 365 -13.81 8.13 25.40
N ALA A 366 -13.86 6.81 25.58
CA ALA A 366 -12.73 6.00 26.04
C ALA A 366 -11.57 6.03 25.05
N ARG A 367 -11.84 5.83 23.75
CA ARG A 367 -10.84 5.94 22.68
C ARG A 367 -10.18 7.32 22.67
N ASP A 368 -10.97 8.39 22.75
CA ASP A 368 -10.42 9.75 22.71
C ASP A 368 -9.51 10.04 23.92
N ARG A 369 -9.71 9.34 25.03
CA ARG A 369 -8.93 9.47 26.28
C ARG A 369 -7.78 8.49 26.41
N ASP A 370 -7.65 7.54 25.49
CA ASP A 370 -6.49 6.65 25.42
C ASP A 370 -5.22 7.50 25.31
N ALA A 371 -4.37 7.42 26.33
CA ALA A 371 -3.17 8.25 26.43
C ALA A 371 -2.07 7.74 25.49
N LEU A 372 -2.17 6.49 25.00
CA LEU A 372 -1.39 5.98 23.88
C LEU A 372 -2.19 6.14 22.59
N ARG A 373 -1.98 7.29 21.94
CA ARG A 373 -2.71 7.75 20.75
C ARG A 373 -2.28 7.10 19.43
N PHE A 374 -2.35 5.77 19.35
CA PHE A 374 -2.29 5.06 18.07
C PHE A 374 -3.61 5.15 17.30
N ARG A 375 -4.73 5.35 18.00
CA ARG A 375 -6.04 5.60 17.37
C ARG A 375 -6.27 7.10 17.20
N ALA A 376 -6.76 7.49 16.03
CA ALA A 376 -7.20 8.86 15.79
C ALA A 376 -8.36 9.23 16.73
N PRO A 377 -8.27 10.34 17.50
CA PRO A 377 -9.41 10.83 18.25
C PRO A 377 -10.47 11.43 17.31
N ARG A 378 -11.71 11.59 17.78
CA ARG A 378 -12.81 12.15 16.95
C ARG A 378 -12.49 13.55 16.40
N ALA A 379 -11.62 14.30 17.09
CA ALA A 379 -11.14 15.61 16.66
C ALA A 379 -10.39 15.59 15.31
N ILE A 380 -9.72 14.48 14.96
CA ILE A 380 -9.07 14.32 13.64
C ILE A 380 -10.13 14.35 12.52
N ASN A 381 -11.23 13.62 12.68
CA ASN A 381 -12.33 13.65 11.71
C ASN A 381 -13.03 15.03 11.64
N ALA A 382 -13.03 15.80 12.73
CA ALA A 382 -13.48 17.19 12.68
C ALA A 382 -12.52 18.07 11.85
N VAL A 383 -11.20 17.95 12.06
CA VAL A 383 -10.19 18.65 11.26
C VAL A 383 -10.31 18.29 9.77
N ILE A 384 -10.47 17.01 9.44
CA ILE A 384 -10.66 16.55 8.05
C ILE A 384 -11.82 17.28 7.39
N ARG A 385 -12.99 17.31 8.04
CA ARG A 385 -14.19 17.97 7.50
C ARG A 385 -13.97 19.48 7.34
N ASP A 386 -13.42 20.13 8.34
CA ASP A 386 -13.18 21.59 8.32
C ASP A 386 -12.22 21.99 7.19
N VAL A 387 -11.10 21.28 7.08
CA VAL A 387 -10.04 21.61 6.11
C VAL A 387 -10.48 21.23 4.69
N ALA A 388 -11.17 20.11 4.51
CA ALA A 388 -11.75 19.74 3.21
C ALA A 388 -12.74 20.79 2.71
N ALA A 389 -13.65 21.25 3.58
CA ALA A 389 -14.59 22.31 3.23
C ALA A 389 -13.90 23.64 2.85
N ALA A 390 -12.78 23.96 3.48
CA ALA A 390 -12.01 25.17 3.19
C ALA A 390 -11.28 25.14 1.82
N HIS A 391 -10.96 23.95 1.32
CA HIS A 391 -10.22 23.74 0.06
C HIS A 391 -11.06 23.11 -1.06
N GLY A 392 -12.37 22.96 -0.86
CA GLY A 392 -13.26 22.34 -1.85
C GLY A 392 -13.00 20.86 -2.11
N ALA A 393 -12.34 20.16 -1.18
CA ALA A 393 -12.14 18.72 -1.26
C ALA A 393 -13.40 17.95 -0.82
N THR A 394 -13.64 16.79 -1.43
CA THR A 394 -14.78 15.93 -1.12
C THR A 394 -14.49 15.10 0.13
N VAL A 395 -15.35 15.20 1.14
CA VAL A 395 -15.26 14.34 2.33
C VAL A 395 -15.91 12.99 2.04
N VAL A 396 -15.14 11.92 2.18
CA VAL A 396 -15.62 10.54 2.06
C VAL A 396 -16.01 10.01 3.44
N ALA A 397 -17.27 9.62 3.61
CA ALA A 397 -17.86 9.28 4.90
C ALA A 397 -17.55 7.83 5.35
N ALA A 398 -16.29 7.39 5.26
CA ALA A 398 -15.90 6.01 5.56
C ALA A 398 -16.22 5.57 7.01
N GLU A 399 -15.99 6.43 8.02
CA GLU A 399 -16.37 6.13 9.41
C GLU A 399 -17.88 5.87 9.55
N ALA A 400 -18.71 6.65 8.84
CA ALA A 400 -20.15 6.47 8.86
C ALA A 400 -20.57 5.18 8.14
N ARG A 401 -19.91 4.83 7.03
CA ARG A 401 -20.17 3.58 6.29
C ARG A 401 -19.90 2.35 7.16
N LEU A 402 -18.73 2.29 7.82
CA LEU A 402 -18.41 1.19 8.75
C LEU A 402 -19.38 1.15 9.94
N ARG A 403 -19.78 2.32 10.45
CA ARG A 403 -20.71 2.41 11.57
C ARG A 403 -22.11 1.92 11.20
N GLN A 404 -22.57 2.17 9.98
CA GLN A 404 -23.88 1.73 9.49
C GLN A 404 -23.97 0.20 9.46
N GLU A 405 -22.88 -0.46 9.08
CA GLU A 405 -22.79 -1.93 9.01
C GLU A 405 -22.36 -2.57 10.35
N ALA A 406 -22.12 -1.78 11.40
CA ALA A 406 -21.68 -2.28 12.69
C ALA A 406 -22.88 -2.65 13.59
N PRO A 407 -22.85 -3.79 14.30
CA PRO A 407 -23.89 -4.14 15.28
C PRO A 407 -24.07 -3.04 16.34
N GLY A 408 -25.31 -2.53 16.49
CA GLY A 408 -25.62 -1.45 17.42
C GLY A 408 -24.99 -0.09 17.06
N GLY A 409 -24.37 0.03 15.88
CA GLY A 409 -23.73 1.26 15.42
C GLY A 409 -22.43 1.63 16.14
N THR A 410 -21.73 0.65 16.72
CA THR A 410 -20.40 0.84 17.35
C THR A 410 -19.38 -0.03 16.62
N ILE A 411 -18.31 0.57 16.11
CA ILE A 411 -17.34 -0.14 15.26
C ILE A 411 -16.53 -1.10 16.13
N GLY A 412 -16.56 -2.39 15.77
CA GLY A 412 -15.92 -3.47 16.51
C GLY A 412 -15.16 -4.44 15.62
N LYS A 413 -14.89 -5.62 16.17
CA LYS A 413 -14.07 -6.68 15.55
C LYS A 413 -14.59 -7.24 14.22
N GLU A 414 -15.84 -6.96 13.88
CA GLU A 414 -16.47 -7.32 12.60
C GLU A 414 -15.74 -6.61 11.45
N HIS A 415 -15.38 -5.35 11.69
CA HIS A 415 -14.78 -4.46 10.68
C HIS A 415 -13.33 -4.10 10.98
N MET A 416 -12.81 -4.45 12.16
CA MET A 416 -11.45 -4.15 12.61
C MET A 416 -10.77 -5.38 13.20
N LEU A 417 -9.58 -5.73 12.72
CA LEU A 417 -8.80 -6.86 13.24
C LEU A 417 -8.29 -6.60 14.66
N GLU A 418 -7.97 -5.35 14.94
CA GLU A 418 -7.30 -4.89 16.14
C GLU A 418 -7.63 -3.40 16.35
N HIS A 419 -6.76 -2.54 16.90
CA HIS A 419 -7.12 -1.17 17.27
C HIS A 419 -7.53 -0.24 16.09
N LEU A 420 -6.98 -0.41 14.89
CA LEU A 420 -7.21 0.48 13.72
C LEU A 420 -7.19 -0.19 12.35
N HIS A 421 -6.66 -1.41 12.22
CA HIS A 421 -6.52 -2.10 10.94
C HIS A 421 -7.83 -2.81 10.60
N PRO A 422 -8.45 -2.51 9.44
CA PRO A 422 -9.70 -3.11 9.04
C PRO A 422 -9.58 -4.62 8.78
N THR A 423 -10.69 -5.34 8.94
CA THR A 423 -10.87 -6.66 8.31
C THR A 423 -10.97 -6.50 6.79
N LEU A 424 -10.96 -7.59 6.01
CA LEU A 424 -11.23 -7.51 4.57
C LEU A 424 -12.60 -6.88 4.27
N ASP A 425 -13.60 -7.15 5.12
CA ASP A 425 -14.91 -6.50 5.02
C ASP A 425 -14.83 -5.00 5.34
N GLY A 426 -14.11 -4.62 6.41
CA GLY A 426 -13.86 -3.21 6.72
C GLY A 426 -13.12 -2.48 5.59
N TYR A 427 -12.14 -3.12 4.96
CA TYR A 427 -11.44 -2.59 3.79
C TYR A 427 -12.37 -2.41 2.59
N PHE A 428 -13.24 -3.39 2.35
CA PHE A 428 -14.26 -3.27 1.31
C PHE A 428 -15.19 -2.09 1.57
N LEU A 429 -15.65 -1.88 2.82
CA LEU A 429 -16.51 -0.75 3.17
C LEU A 429 -15.82 0.62 2.99
N ILE A 430 -14.50 0.68 3.21
CA ILE A 430 -13.70 1.88 2.88
C ILE A 430 -13.65 2.08 1.37
N ALA A 431 -13.36 1.03 0.59
CA ALA A 431 -13.33 1.09 -0.87
C ALA A 431 -14.70 1.50 -1.45
N ASP A 432 -15.78 0.96 -0.91
CA ASP A 432 -17.16 1.25 -1.28
C ASP A 432 -17.52 2.72 -1.03
N ALA A 433 -17.12 3.28 0.12
CA ALA A 433 -17.32 4.69 0.40
C ALA A 433 -16.59 5.61 -0.61
N PHE A 434 -15.37 5.24 -1.01
CA PHE A 434 -14.65 5.98 -2.07
C PHE A 434 -15.31 5.81 -3.45
N TYR A 435 -15.76 4.60 -3.78
CA TYR A 435 -16.46 4.32 -5.04
C TYR A 435 -17.73 5.17 -5.17
N ASP A 436 -18.54 5.23 -4.11
CA ASP A 436 -19.74 6.08 -4.08
C ASP A 436 -19.41 7.56 -4.18
N ALA A 437 -18.37 8.04 -3.47
CA ALA A 437 -17.97 9.43 -3.55
C ALA A 437 -17.50 9.83 -4.97
N LEU A 438 -16.74 8.97 -5.65
CA LEU A 438 -16.33 9.17 -7.04
C LEU A 438 -17.53 9.19 -7.99
N ARG A 439 -18.48 8.28 -7.78
CA ARG A 439 -19.74 8.20 -8.55
C ARG A 439 -20.59 9.45 -8.38
N GLU A 440 -20.79 9.90 -7.15
CA GLU A 440 -21.58 11.09 -6.84
C GLU A 440 -20.94 12.37 -7.37
N ALA A 441 -19.61 12.43 -7.41
CA ALA A 441 -18.87 13.52 -8.04
C ALA A 441 -18.92 13.47 -9.58
N GLY A 442 -19.43 12.39 -10.19
CA GLY A 442 -19.40 12.20 -11.64
C GLY A 442 -17.97 12.07 -12.20
N ALA A 443 -17.03 11.58 -11.38
CA ALA A 443 -15.64 11.38 -11.79
C ALA A 443 -15.54 10.34 -12.91
N ILE A 444 -14.45 10.36 -13.69
CA ILE A 444 -14.12 9.39 -14.77
C ILE A 444 -15.01 9.47 -16.02
N GLY A 445 -16.34 9.43 -15.88
CA GLY A 445 -17.26 9.44 -17.02
C GLY A 445 -18.66 8.87 -16.74
N ASP A 446 -19.14 8.00 -17.63
CA ASP A 446 -20.50 7.43 -17.55
C ASP A 446 -20.59 6.23 -16.59
N TRP A 447 -21.32 6.41 -15.48
CA TRP A 447 -21.54 5.40 -14.45
C TRP A 447 -22.72 4.46 -14.76
N SER A 448 -23.25 4.43 -15.98
CA SER A 448 -24.37 3.55 -16.37
C SER A 448 -24.10 2.05 -16.16
N ARG A 449 -22.81 1.66 -16.13
CA ARG A 449 -22.34 0.28 -15.87
C ARG A 449 -21.77 0.09 -14.45
N ALA A 450 -22.16 0.93 -13.50
CA ALA A 450 -21.69 0.82 -12.12
C ALA A 450 -21.87 -0.60 -11.56
N VAL A 451 -20.80 -1.16 -11.02
CA VAL A 451 -20.75 -2.51 -10.48
C VAL A 451 -21.38 -2.49 -9.08
N PRO A 452 -22.45 -3.28 -8.82
CA PRO A 452 -23.06 -3.40 -7.49
C PRO A 452 -22.09 -3.96 -6.44
N ASP A 453 -22.39 -3.71 -5.16
CA ASP A 453 -21.55 -4.10 -4.04
C ASP A 453 -21.43 -5.62 -3.86
N ASP A 454 -22.53 -6.35 -3.98
CA ASP A 454 -22.58 -7.82 -3.91
C ASP A 454 -21.68 -8.49 -4.97
N LEU A 455 -21.71 -7.96 -6.19
CA LEU A 455 -20.87 -8.41 -7.29
C LEU A 455 -19.40 -8.07 -7.03
N ALA A 456 -19.11 -6.84 -6.62
CA ALA A 456 -17.75 -6.41 -6.31
C ALA A 456 -17.12 -7.22 -5.16
N ARG A 457 -17.91 -7.61 -4.15
CA ARG A 457 -17.46 -8.47 -3.03
C ARG A 457 -17.11 -9.88 -3.48
N ARG A 458 -17.91 -10.45 -4.39
CA ARG A 458 -17.70 -11.82 -4.88
C ARG A 458 -16.43 -11.92 -5.73
N ASP A 459 -16.17 -10.90 -6.54
CA ASP A 459 -15.12 -10.93 -7.54
C ASP A 459 -13.81 -10.26 -7.05
N LEU A 460 -13.62 -10.21 -5.72
CA LEU A 460 -12.39 -9.69 -5.11
C LEU A 460 -11.18 -10.58 -5.46
N PRO A 461 -10.07 -9.98 -5.94
CA PRO A 461 -8.85 -10.69 -6.32
C PRO A 461 -8.01 -11.06 -5.08
N LEU A 462 -8.61 -11.83 -4.17
CA LEU A 462 -8.03 -12.23 -2.89
C LEU A 462 -7.87 -13.73 -2.80
N THR A 463 -6.72 -14.20 -2.33
CA THR A 463 -6.53 -15.62 -2.08
C THR A 463 -6.69 -15.96 -0.59
N PRO A 464 -6.97 -17.23 -0.24
CA PRO A 464 -6.91 -17.66 1.16
C PRO A 464 -5.54 -17.41 1.81
N ALA A 465 -4.46 -17.39 1.01
CA ALA A 465 -3.12 -17.09 1.49
C ALA A 465 -3.00 -15.63 1.97
N ASP A 466 -3.56 -14.66 1.23
CA ASP A 466 -3.61 -13.25 1.64
C ASP A 466 -4.26 -13.08 3.01
N SER A 467 -5.40 -13.75 3.20
CA SER A 467 -6.17 -13.72 4.44
C SER A 467 -5.36 -14.30 5.61
N LEU A 468 -4.75 -15.47 5.42
CA LEU A 468 -4.00 -16.14 6.47
C LEU A 468 -2.73 -15.38 6.86
N VAL A 469 -1.99 -14.83 5.90
CA VAL A 469 -0.79 -14.03 6.21
C VAL A 469 -1.17 -12.77 6.99
N GLY A 470 -2.26 -12.09 6.62
CA GLY A 470 -2.76 -10.93 7.37
C GLY A 470 -3.06 -11.28 8.83
N LEU A 471 -3.71 -12.42 9.07
CA LEU A 471 -4.00 -12.91 10.43
C LEU A 471 -2.73 -13.28 11.21
N LEU A 472 -1.75 -13.92 10.57
CA LEU A 472 -0.46 -14.26 11.20
C LEU A 472 0.32 -12.99 11.57
N ARG A 473 0.33 -11.96 10.70
CA ARG A 473 0.95 -10.66 10.96
C ARG A 473 0.30 -9.94 12.13
N VAL A 474 -1.03 -9.87 12.19
CA VAL A 474 -1.74 -9.27 13.33
C VAL A 474 -1.48 -10.04 14.61
N ARG A 475 -1.49 -11.37 14.56
CA ARG A 475 -1.18 -12.20 15.73
C ARG A 475 0.23 -11.97 16.25
N ARG A 476 1.22 -11.88 15.36
CA ARG A 476 2.60 -11.53 15.73
C ARG A 476 2.62 -10.13 16.36
N MET A 477 2.10 -9.13 15.67
CA MET A 477 2.08 -7.73 16.11
C MET A 477 1.45 -7.56 17.50
N THR A 478 0.29 -8.19 17.72
CA THR A 478 -0.46 -8.14 18.98
C THR A 478 0.12 -9.02 20.09
N SER A 479 1.21 -9.74 19.83
CA SER A 479 1.97 -10.47 20.85
C SER A 479 3.04 -9.61 21.54
N TYR A 480 3.19 -8.35 21.12
CA TYR A 480 4.13 -7.37 21.69
C TYR A 480 3.38 -6.20 22.34
N TRP A 481 4.14 -5.34 23.02
CA TRP A 481 3.64 -4.05 23.50
C TRP A 481 3.08 -3.20 22.34
N PRO A 482 1.97 -2.47 22.53
CA PRO A 482 1.22 -2.24 23.78
C PRO A 482 0.09 -3.24 24.07
N PHE A 483 -0.08 -4.28 23.24
CA PHE A 483 -1.15 -5.28 23.44
C PHE A 483 -0.85 -6.24 24.59
N VAL A 484 0.43 -6.52 24.79
CA VAL A 484 0.96 -7.32 25.90
C VAL A 484 1.92 -6.44 26.72
N PRO A 485 1.82 -6.42 28.07
CA PRO A 485 2.75 -5.65 28.90
C PRO A 485 4.22 -6.05 28.67
N GLU A 486 5.12 -5.08 28.77
CA GLU A 486 6.56 -5.31 28.60
C GLU A 486 7.10 -6.38 29.57
N GLY A 487 8.05 -7.19 29.09
CA GLY A 487 8.69 -8.23 29.88
C GLY A 487 7.87 -9.51 30.08
N GLN A 488 6.61 -9.56 29.60
CA GLN A 488 5.89 -10.84 29.54
C GLN A 488 6.46 -11.71 28.40
N PRO A 489 6.56 -13.04 28.60
CA PRO A 489 7.07 -13.92 27.57
C PRO A 489 6.16 -13.86 26.35
N VAL A 490 6.71 -13.35 25.23
CA VAL A 490 6.09 -13.44 23.91
C VAL A 490 5.84 -14.92 23.66
N ARG A 491 4.57 -15.31 23.60
CA ARG A 491 4.22 -16.68 23.20
C ARG A 491 4.53 -16.78 21.72
N ARG A 492 5.77 -17.14 21.38
CA ARG A 492 6.22 -17.54 20.05
C ARG A 492 5.49 -18.84 19.66
N GLY A 493 4.19 -18.76 19.44
CA GLY A 493 3.39 -19.82 18.81
C GLY A 493 3.47 -19.73 17.28
N ASP A 494 4.44 -18.98 16.77
CA ASP A 494 4.48 -18.36 15.45
C ASP A 494 5.15 -19.23 14.40
N THR A 495 4.78 -20.51 14.37
CA THR A 495 5.10 -21.34 13.22
C THR A 495 3.83 -21.98 12.73
N LEU A 496 3.38 -21.50 11.57
CA LEU A 496 2.50 -22.28 10.72
C LEU A 496 3.14 -23.67 10.57
N THR A 497 2.48 -24.70 11.06
CA THR A 497 3.00 -26.07 10.86
C THR A 497 2.88 -26.39 9.38
N VAL A 498 3.98 -26.36 8.64
CA VAL A 498 3.95 -26.64 7.20
C VAL A 498 3.61 -28.10 6.97
N ARG A 499 2.45 -28.36 6.36
CA ARG A 499 1.97 -29.72 6.01
C ARG A 499 1.66 -29.84 4.53
N THR A 500 1.30 -28.74 3.90
CA THR A 500 0.84 -28.67 2.51
C THR A 500 1.72 -27.72 1.70
N PRO A 501 1.70 -27.80 0.36
CA PRO A 501 2.29 -26.77 -0.49
C PRO A 501 1.73 -25.37 -0.18
N PHE A 502 0.41 -25.28 0.10
CA PHE A 502 -0.23 -24.05 0.54
C PHE A 502 0.43 -23.47 1.80
N ASP A 503 0.66 -24.28 2.83
CA ASP A 503 1.30 -23.81 4.07
C ASP A 503 2.72 -23.30 3.82
N ARG A 504 3.46 -23.95 2.90
CA ARG A 504 4.82 -23.51 2.54
C ARG A 504 4.80 -22.13 1.88
N ILE A 505 3.87 -21.91 0.95
CA ILE A 505 3.70 -20.63 0.26
C ILE A 505 3.30 -19.54 1.26
N VAL A 506 2.35 -19.82 2.14
CA VAL A 506 1.95 -18.88 3.21
C VAL A 506 3.11 -18.58 4.15
N GLN A 507 3.92 -19.58 4.50
CA GLN A 507 5.11 -19.36 5.33
C GLN A 507 6.10 -18.45 4.61
N ALA A 508 6.43 -18.72 3.35
CA ALA A 508 7.36 -17.90 2.57
C ALA A 508 6.88 -16.46 2.40
N LEU A 509 5.57 -16.26 2.18
CA LEU A 509 4.94 -14.94 2.19
C LEU A 509 5.06 -14.26 3.55
N TYR A 510 4.81 -14.99 4.64
CA TYR A 510 4.84 -14.43 5.98
C TYR A 510 6.26 -14.08 6.45
N THR A 511 7.27 -14.87 6.09
CA THR A 511 8.68 -14.65 6.42
C THR A 511 9.41 -13.76 5.41
N ASN A 512 8.72 -13.28 4.36
CA ASN A 512 9.27 -12.47 3.29
C ASN A 512 10.42 -13.17 2.53
N GLU A 513 10.37 -14.51 2.44
CA GLU A 513 11.29 -15.34 1.65
C GLU A 513 10.92 -15.39 0.17
N ALA A 514 9.66 -15.08 -0.17
CA ALA A 514 9.17 -14.99 -1.54
C ALA A 514 8.35 -13.70 -1.72
N PRO A 515 8.59 -12.93 -2.80
CA PRO A 515 7.71 -11.83 -3.19
C PRO A 515 6.26 -12.29 -3.36
N TRP A 516 5.32 -11.40 -3.11
CA TRP A 516 3.89 -11.73 -3.19
C TRP A 516 3.48 -12.28 -4.57
N LEU A 517 4.03 -11.71 -5.64
CA LEU A 517 3.75 -12.12 -7.01
C LEU A 517 4.14 -13.59 -7.26
N ASP A 518 5.37 -13.95 -6.88
CA ASP A 518 5.92 -15.29 -7.10
C ASP A 518 5.15 -16.33 -6.30
N ALA A 519 4.89 -16.04 -5.03
CA ALA A 519 4.11 -16.91 -4.15
C ALA A 519 2.66 -17.08 -4.64
N THR A 520 2.01 -16.03 -5.14
CA THR A 520 0.65 -16.11 -5.69
C THR A 520 0.62 -16.87 -7.03
N GLY A 521 1.66 -16.72 -7.85
CA GLY A 521 1.83 -17.51 -9.08
C GLY A 521 2.09 -19.00 -8.81
N GLU A 522 2.90 -19.32 -7.78
CA GLU A 522 3.10 -20.70 -7.31
C GLU A 522 1.78 -21.27 -6.77
N LEU A 523 1.02 -20.47 -6.00
CA LEU A 523 -0.28 -20.86 -5.47
C LEU A 523 -1.27 -21.22 -6.58
N ALA A 524 -1.36 -20.39 -7.62
CA ALA A 524 -2.17 -20.70 -8.80
C ALA A 524 -1.75 -22.03 -9.44
N THR A 525 -0.44 -22.25 -9.61
CA THR A 525 0.10 -23.49 -10.19
C THR A 525 -0.23 -24.72 -9.35
N VAL A 526 -0.15 -24.61 -8.02
CA VAL A 526 -0.54 -25.69 -7.09
C VAL A 526 -2.02 -26.02 -7.24
N TYR A 527 -2.91 -25.01 -7.30
CA TYR A 527 -4.34 -25.23 -7.51
C TYR A 527 -4.63 -25.88 -8.88
N GLU A 528 -3.95 -25.45 -9.94
CA GLU A 528 -4.05 -26.06 -11.28
C GLU A 528 -3.67 -27.55 -11.26
N GLN A 529 -2.58 -27.92 -10.55
CA GLN A 529 -2.14 -29.32 -10.43
C GLN A 529 -3.11 -30.18 -9.62
N GLN A 530 -3.82 -29.57 -8.65
CA GLN A 530 -4.85 -30.23 -7.85
C GLN A 530 -6.19 -30.34 -8.58
N GLY A 531 -6.36 -29.63 -9.71
CA GLY A 531 -7.62 -29.54 -10.44
C GLY A 531 -8.63 -28.58 -9.81
N ASP A 532 -8.23 -27.78 -8.83
CA ASP A 532 -9.05 -26.71 -8.24
C ASP A 532 -9.00 -25.47 -9.14
N LEU A 533 -9.79 -25.51 -10.21
CA LEU A 533 -9.77 -24.47 -11.23
C LEU A 533 -10.32 -23.14 -10.71
N GLU A 534 -11.24 -23.14 -9.75
CA GLU A 534 -11.79 -21.91 -9.17
C GLU A 534 -10.74 -21.16 -8.34
N ALA A 535 -10.03 -21.88 -7.45
CA ALA A 535 -8.96 -21.27 -6.67
C ALA A 535 -7.78 -20.83 -7.56
N ALA A 536 -7.47 -21.59 -8.62
CA ALA A 536 -6.49 -21.20 -9.63
C ALA A 536 -6.90 -19.92 -10.36
N LEU A 537 -8.16 -19.79 -10.78
CA LEU A 537 -8.69 -18.59 -11.43
C LEU A 537 -8.56 -17.38 -10.50
N GLN A 538 -8.95 -17.52 -9.24
CA GLN A 538 -8.85 -16.43 -8.25
C GLN A 538 -7.40 -15.95 -8.06
N ALA A 539 -6.45 -16.88 -7.93
CA ALA A 539 -5.03 -16.55 -7.81
C ALA A 539 -4.46 -15.91 -9.09
N ARG A 540 -4.80 -16.43 -10.28
CA ARG A 540 -4.38 -15.82 -11.56
C ARG A 540 -4.99 -14.44 -11.77
N GLN A 541 -6.25 -14.23 -11.37
CA GLN A 541 -6.90 -12.93 -11.44
C GLN A 541 -6.23 -11.91 -10.51
N ALA A 542 -5.76 -12.32 -9.34
CA ALA A 542 -4.97 -11.47 -8.45
C ALA A 542 -3.65 -11.04 -9.09
N VAL A 543 -2.94 -11.97 -9.74
CA VAL A 543 -1.70 -11.67 -10.47
C VAL A 543 -1.95 -10.70 -11.64
N VAL A 544 -2.99 -10.94 -12.45
CA VAL A 544 -3.38 -10.03 -13.54
C VAL A 544 -3.74 -8.64 -13.03
N SER A 545 -4.45 -8.55 -11.92
CA SER A 545 -4.87 -7.26 -11.34
C SER A 545 -3.67 -6.46 -10.80
N ALA A 546 -2.64 -7.14 -10.29
CA ALA A 546 -1.42 -6.48 -9.84
C ALA A 546 -0.51 -6.02 -11.00
N TYR A 547 -0.53 -6.74 -12.12
CA TYR A 547 0.37 -6.54 -13.26
C TYR A 547 -0.36 -6.56 -14.61
N PRO A 548 -1.33 -5.63 -14.83
CA PRO A 548 -2.18 -5.65 -16.02
C PRO A 548 -1.47 -5.25 -17.31
N MET A 549 -0.22 -4.77 -17.24
CA MET A 549 0.59 -4.35 -18.38
C MET A 549 1.43 -5.47 -19.02
N PHE A 550 1.63 -6.59 -18.33
CA PHE A 550 2.44 -7.72 -18.81
C PHE A 550 1.57 -8.80 -19.46
N GLY A 551 2.07 -9.46 -20.51
CA GLY A 551 1.33 -10.49 -21.23
C GLY A 551 1.30 -11.83 -20.48
N GLN A 552 2.40 -12.19 -19.82
CA GLN A 552 2.52 -13.45 -19.07
C GLN A 552 1.38 -13.70 -18.06
N PRO A 553 0.95 -12.73 -17.22
CA PRO A 553 -0.20 -12.90 -16.33
C PRO A 553 -1.47 -13.35 -17.05
N TYR A 554 -1.80 -12.72 -18.19
CA TYR A 554 -2.97 -13.07 -18.99
C TYR A 554 -2.82 -14.44 -19.65
N LEU A 555 -1.60 -14.82 -20.07
CA LEU A 555 -1.33 -16.16 -20.60
C LEU A 555 -1.64 -17.24 -19.53
N GLY A 556 -1.22 -16.99 -18.28
CA GLY A 556 -1.55 -17.86 -17.15
C GLY A 556 -3.06 -17.95 -16.89
N LEU A 557 -3.76 -16.81 -16.83
CA LEU A 557 -5.21 -16.75 -16.64
C LEU A 557 -5.98 -17.48 -17.76
N GLY A 558 -5.62 -17.21 -19.02
CA GLY A 558 -6.22 -17.87 -20.18
C GLY A 558 -6.01 -19.38 -20.19
N GLY A 559 -4.84 -19.85 -19.73
CA GLY A 559 -4.55 -21.26 -19.56
C GLY A 559 -5.52 -21.96 -18.59
N VAL A 560 -5.86 -21.30 -17.48
CA VAL A 560 -6.84 -21.83 -16.52
C VAL A 560 -8.26 -21.82 -17.11
N TYR A 561 -8.69 -20.73 -17.76
CA TYR A 561 -9.98 -20.69 -18.45
C TYR A 561 -10.12 -21.79 -19.52
N PHE A 562 -9.07 -22.02 -20.30
CA PHE A 562 -9.05 -23.07 -21.32
C PHE A 562 -9.23 -24.46 -20.72
N ARG A 563 -8.57 -24.76 -19.59
CA ARG A 563 -8.75 -26.04 -18.88
C ARG A 563 -10.14 -26.16 -18.27
N ALA A 564 -10.73 -25.06 -17.80
CA ALA A 564 -12.10 -24.99 -17.30
C ALA A 564 -13.17 -25.10 -18.42
N GLY A 565 -12.77 -25.09 -19.70
CA GLY A 565 -13.70 -25.10 -20.83
C GLY A 565 -14.38 -23.76 -21.09
N ARG A 566 -13.93 -22.70 -20.43
CA ARG A 566 -14.39 -21.31 -20.57
C ARG A 566 -13.67 -20.66 -21.76
N LEU A 567 -14.02 -21.12 -22.96
CA LEU A 567 -13.25 -20.84 -24.18
C LEU A 567 -13.31 -19.36 -24.61
N ASP A 568 -14.41 -18.66 -24.33
CA ASP A 568 -14.56 -17.25 -24.67
C ASP A 568 -13.66 -16.38 -23.80
N GLU A 569 -13.63 -16.63 -22.49
CA GLU A 569 -12.74 -15.94 -21.56
C GLU A 569 -11.27 -16.30 -21.78
N ALA A 570 -10.98 -17.55 -22.17
CA ALA A 570 -9.64 -17.96 -22.56
C ALA A 570 -9.15 -17.17 -23.78
N ALA A 571 -9.98 -17.06 -24.83
CA ALA A 571 -9.65 -16.30 -26.02
C ALA A 571 -9.41 -14.81 -25.71
N ASP A 572 -10.25 -14.21 -24.84
CA ASP A 572 -10.06 -12.83 -24.42
C ASP A 572 -8.74 -12.61 -23.67
N ALA A 573 -8.43 -13.48 -22.70
CA ALA A 573 -7.17 -13.41 -21.97
C ALA A 573 -5.95 -13.60 -22.89
N PHE A 574 -5.98 -14.57 -23.82
CA PHE A 574 -4.87 -14.75 -24.75
C PHE A 574 -4.73 -13.59 -25.74
N ARG A 575 -5.82 -12.94 -26.15
CA ARG A 575 -5.75 -11.73 -26.98
C ARG A 575 -5.06 -10.59 -26.23
N LYS A 576 -5.44 -10.35 -24.97
CA LYS A 576 -4.76 -9.38 -24.10
C LYS A 576 -3.28 -9.70 -23.94
N ALA A 577 -2.93 -10.98 -23.76
CA ALA A 577 -1.53 -11.41 -23.72
C ALA A 577 -0.77 -11.09 -25.03
N ALA A 578 -1.39 -11.35 -26.20
CA ALA A 578 -0.82 -11.06 -27.51
C ALA A 578 -0.63 -9.55 -27.75
N GLU A 579 -1.56 -8.72 -27.29
CA GLU A 579 -1.47 -7.26 -27.39
C GLU A 579 -0.29 -6.71 -26.58
N ARG A 580 0.00 -7.28 -25.40
CA ARG A 580 1.08 -6.81 -24.52
C ARG A 580 2.44 -7.38 -24.89
N GLU A 581 2.46 -8.57 -25.48
CA GLU A 581 3.68 -9.24 -25.95
C GLU A 581 3.58 -9.58 -27.45
N PRO A 582 3.56 -8.57 -28.36
CA PRO A 582 3.31 -8.79 -29.79
C PRO A 582 4.41 -9.58 -30.52
N ARG A 583 5.53 -9.88 -29.84
CA ARG A 583 6.63 -10.70 -30.35
C ARG A 583 6.63 -12.11 -29.79
N SER A 584 5.70 -12.44 -28.89
CA SER A 584 5.59 -13.76 -28.29
C SER A 584 4.69 -14.66 -29.15
N PRO A 585 5.15 -15.86 -29.57
CA PRO A 585 4.32 -16.80 -30.31
C PRO A 585 3.32 -17.55 -29.41
N ASP A 586 3.49 -17.50 -28.09
CA ASP A 586 2.75 -18.34 -27.15
C ASP A 586 1.24 -17.97 -27.06
N PRO A 587 0.86 -16.68 -26.95
CA PRO A 587 -0.55 -16.29 -26.93
C PRO A 587 -1.30 -16.70 -28.22
N LEU A 588 -0.67 -16.50 -29.38
CA LEU A 588 -1.22 -16.91 -30.68
C LEU A 588 -1.39 -18.43 -30.77
N SER A 589 -0.41 -19.18 -30.27
CA SER A 589 -0.50 -20.64 -30.19
C SER A 589 -1.67 -21.08 -29.31
N MET A 590 -1.93 -20.38 -28.21
CA MET A 590 -3.05 -20.69 -27.33
C MET A 590 -4.41 -20.27 -27.92
N LEU A 591 -4.49 -19.16 -28.67
CA LEU A 591 -5.68 -18.81 -29.47
C LEU A 591 -5.99 -19.90 -30.51
N GLY A 592 -4.98 -20.40 -31.21
CA GLY A 592 -5.14 -21.55 -32.11
C GLY A 592 -5.66 -22.80 -31.39
N ALA A 593 -5.21 -23.06 -30.16
CA ALA A 593 -5.70 -24.18 -29.36
C ALA A 593 -7.16 -24.00 -28.92
N VAL A 594 -7.59 -22.77 -28.64
CA VAL A 594 -9.00 -22.42 -28.37
C VAL A 594 -9.87 -22.75 -29.59
N GLU A 595 -9.47 -22.31 -30.79
CA GLU A 595 -10.24 -22.56 -32.01
C GLU A 595 -10.31 -24.04 -32.38
N VAL A 596 -9.23 -24.81 -32.16
CA VAL A 596 -9.28 -26.28 -32.29
C VAL A 596 -10.33 -26.89 -31.36
N ARG A 597 -10.45 -26.41 -30.10
CA ARG A 597 -11.47 -26.90 -29.17
C ARG A 597 -12.89 -26.47 -29.55
N ARG A 598 -13.06 -25.31 -30.19
CA ARG A 598 -14.34 -24.88 -30.77
C ARG A 598 -14.71 -25.66 -32.03
N GLY A 599 -13.73 -26.30 -32.67
CA GLY A 599 -13.89 -27.03 -33.92
C GLY A 599 -13.61 -26.20 -35.18
N ASP A 600 -13.17 -24.94 -35.04
CA ASP A 600 -12.78 -24.08 -36.15
C ASP A 600 -11.30 -24.27 -36.50
N VAL A 601 -11.02 -25.41 -37.15
CA VAL A 601 -9.66 -25.76 -37.59
C VAL A 601 -9.09 -24.74 -38.59
N PRO A 602 -9.85 -24.16 -39.54
CA PRO A 602 -9.37 -23.09 -40.40
C PRO A 602 -8.84 -21.86 -39.64
N GLU A 603 -9.58 -21.35 -38.66
CA GLU A 603 -9.14 -20.20 -37.87
C GLU A 603 -7.91 -20.55 -37.01
N ALA A 604 -7.90 -21.75 -36.43
CA ALA A 604 -6.74 -22.24 -35.68
C ALA A 604 -5.45 -22.26 -36.51
N ILE A 605 -5.53 -22.66 -37.77
CA ILE A 605 -4.40 -22.63 -38.70
C ILE A 605 -3.90 -21.19 -38.89
N GLY A 606 -4.80 -20.21 -39.00
CA GLY A 606 -4.44 -18.79 -39.09
C GLY A 606 -3.56 -18.35 -37.92
N TYR A 607 -4.01 -18.58 -36.69
CA TYR A 607 -3.24 -18.24 -35.49
C TYR A 607 -1.90 -19.00 -35.39
N TYR A 608 -1.86 -20.29 -35.72
CA TYR A 608 -0.60 -21.05 -35.71
C TYR A 608 0.39 -20.58 -36.78
N GLU A 609 -0.10 -20.12 -37.94
CA GLU A 609 0.74 -19.53 -38.98
C GLU A 609 1.33 -18.19 -38.54
N GLU A 610 0.55 -17.34 -37.89
CA GLU A 610 1.06 -16.10 -37.28
C GLU A 610 2.09 -16.40 -36.18
N ALA A 611 1.82 -17.37 -35.30
CA ALA A 611 2.78 -17.83 -34.30
C ALA A 611 4.08 -18.35 -34.93
N ARG A 612 3.98 -19.08 -36.04
CA ARG A 612 5.14 -19.57 -36.81
C ARG A 612 5.92 -18.42 -37.43
N ALA A 613 5.25 -17.37 -37.90
CA ALA A 613 5.93 -16.20 -38.45
C ALA A 613 6.79 -15.49 -37.39
N LEU A 614 6.33 -15.44 -36.13
CA LEU A 614 7.10 -14.91 -35.01
C LEU A 614 8.25 -15.84 -34.58
N ALA A 615 8.03 -17.17 -34.60
CA ALA A 615 9.04 -18.15 -34.20
C ALA A 615 9.08 -19.38 -35.15
N PRO A 616 9.77 -19.27 -36.30
CA PRO A 616 9.72 -20.29 -37.36
C PRO A 616 10.24 -21.68 -36.97
N GLY A 617 11.10 -21.75 -35.96
CA GLY A 617 11.66 -22.99 -35.44
C GLY A 617 11.03 -23.49 -34.14
N ASN A 618 9.97 -22.87 -33.63
CA ASN A 618 9.36 -23.27 -32.37
C ASN A 618 8.74 -24.68 -32.50
N PRO A 619 9.24 -25.68 -31.75
CA PRO A 619 8.78 -27.06 -31.91
C PRO A 619 7.29 -27.26 -31.64
N GLN A 620 6.75 -26.57 -30.63
CA GLN A 620 5.35 -26.70 -30.24
C GLN A 620 4.42 -26.11 -31.30
N VAL A 621 4.78 -24.94 -31.86
CA VAL A 621 4.04 -24.30 -32.95
C VAL A 621 4.01 -25.20 -34.19
N LEU A 622 5.18 -25.71 -34.60
CA LEU A 622 5.29 -26.59 -35.78
C LEU A 622 4.51 -27.88 -35.61
N TYR A 623 4.51 -28.46 -34.40
CA TYR A 623 3.71 -29.64 -34.09
C TYR A 623 2.21 -29.35 -34.17
N ASN A 624 1.74 -28.28 -33.50
CA ASN A 624 0.34 -27.89 -33.50
C ASN A 624 -0.17 -27.58 -34.90
N LEU A 625 0.62 -26.87 -35.70
CA LEU A 625 0.31 -26.56 -37.08
C LEU A 625 0.25 -27.83 -37.95
N GLY A 626 1.20 -28.76 -37.78
CA GLY A 626 1.19 -30.05 -38.46
C GLY A 626 -0.05 -30.88 -38.15
N VAL A 627 -0.47 -30.92 -36.89
CA VAL A 627 -1.70 -31.57 -36.43
C VAL A 627 -2.93 -30.89 -37.04
N ALA A 628 -3.03 -29.56 -36.96
CA ALA A 628 -4.15 -28.80 -37.50
C ALA A 628 -4.30 -28.98 -39.02
N TYR A 629 -3.19 -28.96 -39.76
CA TYR A 629 -3.19 -29.26 -41.20
C TYR A 629 -3.64 -30.68 -41.51
N ALA A 630 -3.20 -31.66 -40.72
CA ALA A 630 -3.63 -33.05 -40.90
C ALA A 630 -5.15 -33.20 -40.68
N PHE A 631 -5.71 -32.56 -39.65
CA PHE A 631 -7.15 -32.52 -39.40
C PHE A 631 -7.92 -31.82 -40.54
N ALA A 632 -7.37 -30.75 -41.10
CA ALA A 632 -7.93 -30.05 -42.25
C ALA A 632 -7.69 -30.78 -43.60
N GLN A 633 -7.11 -31.98 -43.59
CA GLN A 633 -6.74 -32.77 -44.78
C GLN A 633 -5.75 -32.06 -45.73
N ARG A 634 -5.03 -31.06 -45.21
CA ARG A 634 -3.95 -30.32 -45.90
C ARG A 634 -2.63 -31.05 -45.71
N TYR A 635 -2.56 -32.27 -46.25
CA TYR A 635 -1.49 -33.23 -45.92
C TYR A 635 -0.09 -32.81 -46.39
N ALA A 636 0.00 -32.00 -47.46
CA ALA A 636 1.28 -31.50 -47.94
C ALA A 636 1.88 -30.48 -46.94
N GLU A 637 1.07 -29.55 -46.47
CA GLU A 637 1.46 -28.57 -45.46
C GLU A 637 1.72 -29.23 -44.10
N ALA A 638 0.90 -30.22 -43.72
CA ALA A 638 1.11 -31.02 -42.52
C ALA A 638 2.50 -31.69 -42.53
N ARG A 639 2.85 -32.32 -43.66
CA ARG A 639 4.16 -32.96 -43.85
C ARG A 639 5.28 -31.95 -43.74
N GLY A 640 5.16 -30.80 -44.41
CA GLY A 640 6.17 -29.74 -44.35
C GLY A 640 6.41 -29.21 -42.94
N ALA A 641 5.34 -28.97 -42.16
CA ALA A 641 5.45 -28.52 -40.77
C ALA A 641 6.13 -29.56 -39.87
N VAL A 642 5.77 -30.83 -40.02
CA VAL A 642 6.34 -31.95 -39.24
C VAL A 642 7.79 -32.24 -39.63
N GLU A 643 8.14 -32.12 -40.91
CA GLU A 643 9.53 -32.24 -41.37
C GLU A 643 10.39 -31.10 -40.85
N ALA A 644 9.88 -29.85 -40.84
CA ALA A 644 10.56 -28.72 -40.21
C ALA A 644 10.76 -28.95 -38.70
N LEU A 645 9.75 -29.49 -38.01
CA LEU A 645 9.86 -29.88 -36.60
C LEU A 645 10.96 -30.92 -36.38
N LEU A 646 11.00 -31.97 -37.20
CA LEU A 646 12.02 -33.03 -37.11
C LEU A 646 13.41 -32.54 -37.51
N HIS A 647 13.53 -31.45 -38.27
CA HIS A 647 14.80 -30.80 -38.51
C HIS A 647 15.34 -30.13 -37.24
N VAL A 648 14.48 -29.48 -36.46
CA VAL A 648 14.84 -28.81 -35.20
C VAL A 648 15.01 -29.81 -34.05
N GLN A 649 14.11 -30.79 -33.96
CA GLN A 649 14.12 -31.86 -32.96
C GLN A 649 13.98 -33.23 -33.62
N PRO A 650 15.10 -33.83 -34.06
CA PRO A 650 15.08 -35.13 -34.76
C PRO A 650 14.37 -36.24 -34.00
N ASP A 651 14.47 -36.24 -32.66
CA ASP A 651 13.94 -37.31 -31.80
C ASP A 651 12.52 -37.07 -31.28
N HIS A 652 11.77 -36.12 -31.86
CA HIS A 652 10.40 -35.83 -31.46
C HIS A 652 9.45 -36.98 -31.85
N ALA A 653 9.11 -37.84 -30.87
CA ALA A 653 8.36 -39.07 -31.08
C ALA A 653 6.97 -38.84 -31.72
N GLN A 654 6.20 -37.89 -31.21
CA GLN A 654 4.86 -37.59 -31.73
C GLN A 654 4.90 -37.06 -33.16
N ALA A 655 5.92 -36.26 -33.52
CA ALA A 655 6.11 -35.75 -34.87
C ALA A 655 6.39 -36.89 -35.86
N ARG A 656 7.26 -37.84 -35.50
CA ARG A 656 7.52 -39.04 -36.34
C ARG A 656 6.25 -39.88 -36.51
N ALA A 657 5.47 -40.07 -35.45
CA ALA A 657 4.21 -40.80 -35.50
C ALA A 657 3.19 -40.10 -36.42
N LEU A 658 3.07 -38.77 -36.30
CA LEU A 658 2.21 -37.97 -37.17
C LEU A 658 2.65 -38.10 -38.63
N LEU A 659 3.93 -37.91 -38.94
CA LEU A 659 4.48 -38.05 -40.30
C LEU A 659 4.19 -39.42 -40.92
N ALA A 660 4.33 -40.50 -40.13
CA ALA A 660 4.03 -41.86 -40.56
C ALA A 660 2.54 -42.11 -40.80
N SER A 661 1.66 -41.38 -40.11
CA SER A 661 0.21 -41.46 -40.28
C SER A 661 -0.31 -40.67 -41.50
N LEU A 662 0.47 -39.73 -42.04
CA LEU A 662 0.08 -38.92 -43.19
C LEU A 662 0.11 -39.75 -44.48
N PRO A 663 -0.85 -39.54 -45.41
CA PRO A 663 -0.83 -40.23 -46.69
C PRO A 663 0.42 -39.88 -47.53
N PRO A 664 0.82 -40.75 -48.48
CA PRO A 664 1.97 -40.50 -49.34
C PRO A 664 1.79 -39.23 -50.19
N ILE A 665 2.90 -38.53 -50.47
CA ILE A 665 2.93 -37.36 -51.36
C ILE A 665 2.37 -37.77 -52.73
N GLY A 666 1.29 -37.11 -53.18
CA GLY A 666 0.65 -37.37 -54.48
C GLY A 666 -0.68 -38.14 -54.41
N ALA A 667 -1.16 -38.53 -53.23
CA ALA A 667 -2.50 -39.09 -53.05
C ALA A 667 -3.58 -37.98 -52.92
N THR A 668 -3.70 -37.08 -53.90
CA THR A 668 -4.99 -36.36 -54.09
C THR A 668 -5.98 -37.37 -54.64
N GLY A 669 -7.05 -37.65 -53.89
CA GLY A 669 -7.80 -38.92 -53.91
C GLY A 669 -8.45 -39.37 -55.23
N PRO A 670 -8.99 -40.61 -55.30
CA PRO A 670 -9.95 -40.97 -56.32
C PRO A 670 -11.37 -40.56 -55.92
N ALA A 671 -12.03 -39.91 -56.88
CA ALA A 671 -13.46 -39.79 -57.17
C ALA A 671 -14.52 -40.27 -56.13
N ARG A 672 -15.49 -39.37 -55.90
CA ARG A 672 -16.94 -39.60 -55.67
C ARG A 672 -17.37 -41.01 -55.22
N ARG A 673 -18.06 -41.08 -54.08
CA ARG A 673 -19.54 -41.12 -54.02
C ARG A 673 -20.05 -40.70 -52.66
#